data_AF-A0A9Q1G2K8-F1
#
_entry.id   AF-A0A9Q1G2K8-F1
#
_cell.length_a   1.000
_cell.length_b   1.000
_cell.length_c   1.000
_cell.angle_alpha   90.00
_cell.angle_beta   90.00
_cell.angle_gamma   90.00
#
_symmetry.space_group_name_H-M   'P 1'
#
loop_
_entity.id
_entity.type
_entity.pdbx_description
1 polymer ?
#
loop_
_entity_poly.entity_id
_entity_poly.type
_entity_poly.pdbx_seq_one_letter_code
_entity_poly.pdbx_strand_id
1 'polypeptide(L)'
;MTTSSPEAVKKLLDNMQTDLRSLSMECKKKFPPVKEAAESGIVKIKTIAARSTDILAALKEHSSEMVQPFLMGCGTKEPKITLLCLAAIQRLMSHQVVSEAAAGSIITMLWQLMENGVEELKLLQTVLVLLTTNTVVHDQVLSKAIVLCFRLHFTKDNITNNTAAATVRQVVTVVFERMVAEDEQHKGILEQPPPVQGNSNRRSVSTLRPSAKDAYMLFQRVRNERSSLSDDASRPTGPVPAGQRRRPLLAGGHDGDDRTFGLELLESVLNDFPGVFLQHQEFSFLLKERVCPLVIKLFSPNIKFRQGLVSAPCPAPVEKPYFPICMRLLRVVSVLIKHYYSLLVTECEIFLSLLVKFLDGEKPQWLRAVAVESIHRLCVQPHLLRCFCQSYDMKPHSTKVFRDIVNALGSFVQSLFIAPNAGSSALTNMPAGQCCPSLGDVAYRVGPGPAAQRRLRAAQERRGASGGLTAQAAFEYRGIWIPLMTVSVQGSAKATYLEMLDKVEPPSIPEGYAMSVAFSALLDLVRGITVLMEKELAQEKKGDSNPATGQGAADHTQEPGPQQVWEEMISACWCGLLAALSLLLDASMDETATESILKAELTMASLSMANLSNKSYSIQGQSVQIISPSSDSHQQVVAVGQPLTTQPQGTVVLTAKNIQCMCTLLSLAHCHGAVLGTCWQLVLATLQHLVWILGLKPGSGGALKPGRAVEGPSTVLTTAVMTDLPVISNILSRLFESSQYLDDVSLHHLINALCSLSMEAMDMAYGNSKEPSLFAVAKLLETGLVNMDRIEILWRPLTGHLLEKVSAETFLSIVRPLTNTWRSELLPLRCGLPAPQRSHEGVGSGGGVTALIKAGLAFKHEPPLSHNQRLQLLLLNPLKELSNILHPDIRHKQLESVLQILQSQGDRLGPGWPLVLGVIGAIRNDQGVSLQRSAAQAGGAERLPVHYH
;
A
#
# COMPACT_ATOMS: atom_id res chain seq x y z
N MET A 1 15.93 5.21 43.98
CA MET A 1 16.91 5.90 44.86
C MET A 1 16.71 5.39 46.28
N THR A 2 17.79 5.01 46.96
CA THR A 2 17.81 4.27 48.23
C THR A 2 17.24 5.09 49.40
N THR A 3 15.95 4.93 49.69
CA THR A 3 15.23 5.58 50.81
C THR A 3 15.55 4.98 52.18
N SER A 4 16.35 3.90 52.22
CA SER A 4 16.64 3.10 53.41
C SER A 4 18.02 3.33 54.04
N SER A 5 18.80 4.33 53.59
CA SER A 5 20.09 4.61 54.24
C SER A 5 19.87 5.21 55.64
N PRO A 6 20.66 4.82 56.65
CA PRO A 6 20.50 5.33 58.02
C PRO A 6 20.66 6.86 58.10
N GLU A 7 21.46 7.46 57.21
CA GLU A 7 21.59 8.92 57.08
C GLU A 7 20.32 9.59 56.55
N ALA A 8 19.63 8.96 55.60
CA ALA A 8 18.36 9.47 55.07
C ALA A 8 17.25 9.44 56.14
N VAL A 9 17.21 8.39 56.96
CA VAL A 9 16.25 8.26 58.07
C VAL A 9 16.49 9.31 59.14
N LYS A 10 17.75 9.56 59.52
CA LYS A 10 18.10 10.63 60.47
C LYS A 10 17.71 12.01 59.94
N LYS A 11 18.02 12.29 58.67
CA LYS A 11 17.64 13.54 57.99
C LYS A 11 16.12 13.72 57.92
N LEU A 12 15.35 12.64 57.74
CA LEU A 12 13.89 12.68 57.77
C LEU A 12 13.37 13.10 59.15
N LEU A 13 13.88 12.50 60.23
CA LEU A 13 13.49 12.84 61.60
C LEU A 13 13.78 14.31 61.94
N ASP A 14 14.96 14.81 61.55
CA ASP A 14 15.36 16.21 61.77
C ASP A 14 14.46 17.18 61.00
N ASN A 15 14.11 16.84 59.74
CA ASN A 15 13.18 17.61 58.94
C ASN A 15 11.77 17.63 59.56
N MET A 16 11.24 16.47 59.99
CA MET A 16 9.91 16.39 60.61
C MET A 16 9.82 17.21 61.91
N GLN A 17 10.86 17.14 62.75
CA GLN A 17 10.91 17.97 63.96
C GLN A 17 10.95 19.46 63.62
N THR A 18 11.66 19.85 62.56
CA THR A 18 11.73 21.23 62.10
C THR A 18 10.38 21.71 61.56
N ASP A 19 9.69 20.87 60.80
CA ASP A 19 8.37 21.16 60.24
C ASP A 19 7.32 21.34 61.36
N LEU A 20 7.30 20.47 62.39
CA LEU A 20 6.41 20.61 63.54
C LEU A 20 6.73 21.84 64.41
N ARG A 21 8.02 22.18 64.60
CA ARG A 21 8.39 23.41 65.32
C ARG A 21 7.93 24.65 64.57
N SER A 22 8.07 24.65 63.25
CA SER A 22 7.62 25.74 62.38
C SER A 22 6.10 25.90 62.45
N LEU A 23 5.36 24.79 62.39
CA LEU A 23 3.90 24.79 62.56
C LEU A 23 3.47 25.33 63.93
N SER A 24 4.11 24.88 65.02
CA SER A 24 3.83 25.35 66.38
C SER A 24 4.06 26.86 66.52
N MET A 25 5.16 27.38 65.95
CA MET A 25 5.49 28.81 65.99
C MET A 25 4.49 29.67 65.21
N GLU A 26 4.07 29.22 64.03
CA GLU A 26 3.11 29.95 63.19
C GLU A 26 1.68 29.93 63.80
N CYS A 27 1.28 28.84 64.44
CA CYS A 27 -0.03 28.71 65.08
C CYS A 27 -0.13 29.31 66.49
N LYS A 28 1.01 29.72 67.10
CA LYS A 28 1.13 30.11 68.52
C LYS A 28 0.13 31.14 69.01
N LYS A 29 -0.28 32.10 68.16
CA LYS A 29 -1.19 33.20 68.53
C LYS A 29 -2.65 33.00 68.12
N LYS A 30 -2.91 32.23 67.05
CA LYS A 30 -4.23 32.14 66.41
C LYS A 30 -4.93 30.80 66.62
N PHE A 31 -4.19 29.70 66.78
CA PHE A 31 -4.75 28.34 66.81
C PHE A 31 -4.07 27.47 67.89
N PRO A 32 -4.43 27.65 69.18
CA PRO A 32 -3.87 26.89 70.29
C PRO A 32 -3.95 25.35 70.15
N PRO A 33 -5.07 24.75 69.66
CA PRO A 33 -5.16 23.29 69.53
C PRO A 33 -4.14 22.69 68.54
N VAL A 34 -3.84 23.41 67.44
CA VAL A 34 -2.85 22.96 66.44
C VAL A 34 -1.44 23.00 67.02
N LYS A 35 -1.16 24.02 67.84
CA LYS A 35 0.11 24.16 68.55
C LYS A 35 0.36 23.00 69.52
N GLU A 36 -0.63 22.66 70.35
CA GLU A 36 -0.53 21.54 71.30
C GLU A 36 -0.33 20.19 70.58
N ALA A 37 -1.06 19.97 69.48
CA ALA A 37 -0.87 18.80 68.64
C ALA A 37 0.55 18.72 68.06
N ALA A 38 1.11 19.84 67.59
CA ALA A 38 2.46 19.89 67.05
C ALA A 38 3.55 19.64 68.12
N GLU A 39 3.40 20.20 69.32
CA GLU A 39 4.31 19.96 70.45
C GLU A 39 4.26 18.50 70.92
N SER A 40 3.05 17.91 70.99
CA SER A 40 2.86 16.48 71.28
C SER A 40 3.52 15.59 70.21
N GLY A 41 3.38 15.94 68.92
CA GLY A 41 4.03 15.24 67.82
C GLY A 41 5.55 15.21 67.93
N ILE A 42 6.19 16.32 68.36
CA ILE A 42 7.65 16.38 68.54
C ILE A 42 8.12 15.39 69.63
N VAL A 43 7.40 15.30 70.75
CA VAL A 43 7.73 14.39 71.85
C VAL A 43 7.63 12.93 71.39
N LYS A 44 6.59 12.60 70.61
CA LYS A 44 6.39 11.26 70.05
C LYS A 44 7.50 10.86 69.08
N ILE A 45 7.90 11.75 68.16
CA ILE A 45 9.02 11.48 67.22
C ILE A 45 10.31 11.18 67.99
N LYS A 46 10.62 11.95 69.03
CA LYS A 46 11.81 11.70 69.88
C LYS A 46 11.73 10.35 70.60
N THR A 47 10.54 9.98 71.05
CA THR A 47 10.31 8.71 71.75
C THR A 47 10.49 7.52 70.81
N ILE A 48 9.97 7.60 69.59
CA ILE A 48 10.14 6.56 68.55
C ILE A 48 11.61 6.43 68.16
N ALA A 49 12.29 7.56 67.93
CA ALA A 49 13.72 7.57 67.58
C ALA A 49 14.62 6.98 68.69
N ALA A 50 14.19 7.04 69.96
CA ALA A 50 14.94 6.49 71.08
C ALA A 50 14.62 5.01 71.39
N ARG A 51 13.45 4.49 70.98
CA ARG A 51 12.95 3.17 71.37
C ARG A 51 12.96 2.11 70.27
N SER A 52 12.94 2.51 69.00
CA SER A 52 12.77 1.57 67.88
C SER A 52 14.09 1.28 67.16
N THR A 53 14.39 0.00 66.93
CA THR A 53 15.53 -0.46 66.13
C THR A 53 15.30 -0.32 64.63
N ASP A 54 14.07 -0.55 64.16
CA ASP A 54 13.60 -0.21 62.81
C ASP A 54 12.69 1.04 62.88
N ILE A 55 13.33 2.19 62.71
CA ILE A 55 12.69 3.50 62.80
C ILE A 55 11.64 3.69 61.69
N LEU A 56 11.85 3.17 60.48
CA LEU A 56 10.94 3.34 59.36
C LEU A 56 9.64 2.54 59.56
N ALA A 57 9.75 1.28 60.00
CA ALA A 57 8.58 0.47 60.32
C ALA A 57 7.76 1.07 61.48
N ALA A 58 8.42 1.51 62.55
CA ALA A 58 7.77 2.11 63.70
C ALA A 58 7.08 3.45 63.37
N LEU A 59 7.70 4.27 62.50
CA LEU A 59 7.08 5.50 62.00
C LEU A 59 5.84 5.20 61.12
N LYS A 60 5.87 4.12 60.33
CA LYS A 60 4.75 3.70 59.49
C LYS A 60 3.54 3.28 60.33
N GLU A 61 3.77 2.53 61.41
CA GLU A 61 2.73 2.10 62.34
C GLU A 61 2.04 3.29 63.04
N HIS A 62 2.81 4.30 63.46
CA HIS A 62 2.30 5.49 64.16
C HIS A 62 1.96 6.66 63.21
N SER A 63 1.92 6.42 61.90
CA SER A 63 1.83 7.48 60.88
C SER A 63 0.53 8.29 60.95
N SER A 64 -0.59 7.69 61.37
CA SER A 64 -1.89 8.39 61.50
C SER A 64 -1.82 9.53 62.53
N GLU A 65 -1.19 9.27 63.67
CA GLU A 65 -0.99 10.26 64.72
C GLU A 65 0.08 11.30 64.36
N MET A 66 1.11 10.91 63.60
CA MET A 66 2.18 11.82 63.17
C MET A 66 1.69 12.84 62.12
N VAL A 67 0.74 12.44 61.28
CA VAL A 67 0.17 13.30 60.25
C VAL A 67 -0.92 14.22 60.84
N GLN A 68 -1.56 13.84 61.95
CA GLN A 68 -2.68 14.58 62.58
C GLN A 68 -2.40 16.07 62.83
N PRO A 69 -1.25 16.51 63.40
CA PRO A 69 -0.99 17.94 63.62
C PRO A 69 -0.98 18.74 62.30
N PHE A 70 -0.45 18.13 61.24
CA PHE A 70 -0.42 18.75 59.91
C PHE A 70 -1.83 18.80 59.29
N LEU A 71 -2.66 17.77 59.47
CA LEU A 71 -4.07 17.79 59.01
C LEU A 71 -4.87 18.88 59.73
N MET A 72 -4.71 19.02 61.05
CA MET A 72 -5.34 20.10 61.82
C MET A 72 -4.85 21.48 61.35
N GLY A 73 -3.56 21.61 61.03
CA GLY A 73 -3.01 22.82 60.43
C GLY A 73 -3.63 23.15 59.06
N CYS A 74 -3.80 22.16 58.19
CA CYS A 74 -4.54 22.33 56.93
C CYS A 74 -6.01 22.72 57.17
N GLY A 75 -6.63 22.23 58.24
CA GLY A 75 -8.00 22.58 58.65
C GLY A 75 -8.20 24.06 59.01
N THR A 76 -7.13 24.81 59.28
CA THR A 76 -7.21 26.26 59.55
C THR A 76 -7.57 27.09 58.32
N LYS A 77 -7.41 26.52 57.11
CA LYS A 77 -7.63 27.17 55.81
C LYS A 77 -6.76 28.40 55.52
N GLU A 78 -5.80 28.72 56.40
CA GLU A 78 -4.82 29.79 56.18
C GLU A 78 -3.77 29.30 55.16
N PRO A 79 -3.51 30.04 54.06
CA PRO A 79 -2.67 29.54 52.96
C PRO A 79 -1.23 29.28 53.40
N LYS A 80 -0.65 30.16 54.21
CA LYS A 80 0.73 30.01 54.72
C LYS A 80 0.88 28.76 55.60
N ILE A 81 -0.09 28.48 56.47
CA ILE A 81 -0.08 27.29 57.35
C ILE A 81 -0.33 26.02 56.52
N THR A 82 -1.29 26.08 55.60
CA THR A 82 -1.64 24.96 54.72
C THR A 82 -0.46 24.54 53.83
N LEU A 83 0.29 25.49 53.25
CA LEU A 83 1.49 25.20 52.45
C LEU A 83 2.60 24.54 53.27
N LEU A 84 2.84 25.01 54.50
CA LEU A 84 3.80 24.38 55.42
C LEU A 84 3.42 22.93 55.73
N CYS A 85 2.15 22.70 56.06
CA CYS A 85 1.63 21.36 56.35
C CYS A 85 1.69 20.44 55.13
N LEU A 86 1.29 20.90 53.94
CA LEU A 86 1.33 20.11 52.72
C LEU A 86 2.77 19.73 52.32
N ALA A 87 3.74 20.65 52.49
CA ALA A 87 5.15 20.35 52.23
C ALA A 87 5.69 19.25 53.16
N ALA A 88 5.34 19.30 54.45
CA ALA A 88 5.72 18.27 55.43
C ALA A 88 5.09 16.91 55.07
N ILE A 89 3.80 16.90 54.71
CA ILE A 89 3.08 15.69 54.29
C ILE A 89 3.69 15.08 53.01
N GLN A 90 4.02 15.89 52.00
CA GLN A 90 4.67 15.42 50.77
C GLN A 90 6.05 14.78 51.04
N ARG A 91 6.81 15.32 51.99
CA ARG A 91 8.10 14.76 52.40
C ARG A 91 7.91 13.38 53.05
N LEU A 92 6.91 13.23 53.92
CA LEU A 92 6.56 11.95 54.54
C LEU A 92 6.16 10.89 53.50
N MET A 93 5.34 11.27 52.52
CA MET A 93 4.93 10.38 51.42
C MET A 93 6.13 9.89 50.61
N SER A 94 7.08 10.77 50.32
CA SER A 94 8.26 10.47 49.49
C SER A 94 9.18 9.41 50.13
N HIS A 95 9.16 9.28 51.45
CA HIS A 95 9.91 8.27 52.20
C HIS A 95 9.10 6.98 52.48
N GLN A 96 7.89 6.83 51.91
CA GLN A 96 7.00 5.66 52.07
C GLN A 96 6.57 5.34 53.52
N VAL A 97 6.47 6.38 54.38
CA VAL A 97 6.17 6.24 55.81
C VAL A 97 4.66 6.31 56.11
N VAL A 98 3.80 6.34 55.10
CA VAL A 98 2.36 6.56 55.25
C VAL A 98 1.61 5.22 55.30
N SER A 99 0.84 4.98 56.36
CA SER A 99 -0.10 3.85 56.45
C SER A 99 -1.38 4.08 55.63
N GLU A 100 -2.14 3.02 55.37
CA GLU A 100 -3.43 3.10 54.67
C GLU A 100 -4.44 4.04 55.37
N ALA A 101 -4.55 3.96 56.71
CA ALA A 101 -5.43 4.83 57.49
C ALA A 101 -5.01 6.31 57.43
N ALA A 102 -3.70 6.57 57.47
CA ALA A 102 -3.16 7.93 57.31
C ALA A 102 -3.42 8.47 55.90
N ALA A 103 -3.25 7.65 54.86
CA ALA A 103 -3.55 8.03 53.47
C ALA A 103 -5.03 8.39 53.28
N GLY A 104 -5.96 7.61 53.86
CA GLY A 104 -7.39 7.91 53.85
C GLY A 104 -7.74 9.25 54.52
N SER A 105 -7.08 9.55 55.64
CA SER A 105 -7.24 10.83 56.36
C SER A 105 -6.69 12.01 55.54
N ILE A 106 -5.53 11.83 54.89
CA ILE A 106 -4.93 12.85 54.02
C ILE A 106 -5.83 13.14 52.82
N ILE A 107 -6.33 12.12 52.11
CA ILE A 107 -7.24 12.31 50.97
C ILE A 107 -8.54 13.03 51.40
N THR A 108 -9.08 12.71 52.57
CA THR A 108 -10.27 13.38 53.10
C THR A 108 -10.00 14.86 53.40
N MET A 109 -8.82 15.19 53.94
CA MET A 109 -8.40 16.58 54.15
C MET A 109 -8.19 17.31 52.82
N LEU A 110 -7.52 16.70 51.84
CA LEU A 110 -7.31 17.26 50.50
C LEU A 110 -8.65 17.55 49.81
N TRP A 111 -9.64 16.67 49.99
CA TRP A 111 -11.01 16.89 49.50
C TRP A 111 -11.65 18.13 50.11
N GLN A 112 -11.52 18.31 51.44
CA GLN A 112 -12.02 19.51 52.11
C GLN A 112 -11.31 20.78 51.64
N LEU A 113 -9.98 20.75 51.44
CA LEU A 113 -9.24 21.91 50.91
C LEU A 113 -9.69 22.28 49.50
N MET A 114 -9.93 21.28 48.64
CA MET A 114 -10.45 21.48 47.28
C MET A 114 -11.84 22.13 47.31
N GLU A 115 -12.76 21.69 48.19
CA GLU A 115 -14.09 22.31 48.31
C GLU A 115 -14.05 23.77 48.78
N ASN A 116 -12.98 24.16 49.48
CA ASN A 116 -12.74 25.53 49.90
C ASN A 116 -11.93 26.34 48.87
N GLY A 117 -11.50 25.76 47.74
CA GLY A 117 -10.72 26.43 46.70
C GLY A 117 -9.32 26.88 47.14
N VAL A 118 -8.71 26.17 48.11
CA VAL A 118 -7.40 26.56 48.69
C VAL A 118 -6.26 25.79 47.99
N GLU A 119 -5.31 26.52 47.40
CA GLU A 119 -4.04 25.99 46.87
C GLU A 119 -4.21 24.80 45.89
N GLU A 120 -5.13 24.90 44.92
CA GLU A 120 -5.55 23.81 44.03
C GLU A 120 -4.39 23.08 43.32
N LEU A 121 -3.37 23.82 42.86
CA LEU A 121 -2.16 23.25 42.25
C LEU A 121 -1.35 22.38 43.23
N LYS A 122 -1.25 22.82 44.49
CA LYS A 122 -0.53 22.07 45.52
C LYS A 122 -1.30 20.82 45.93
N LEU A 123 -2.63 20.86 45.89
CA LEU A 123 -3.46 19.67 46.10
C LEU A 123 -3.19 18.61 45.03
N LEU A 124 -3.20 18.99 43.74
CA LEU A 124 -2.90 18.09 42.62
C LEU A 124 -1.51 17.45 42.77
N GLN A 125 -0.49 18.25 43.08
CA GLN A 125 0.85 17.74 43.32
C GLN A 125 0.89 16.75 44.49
N THR A 126 0.16 17.03 45.58
CA THR A 126 0.13 16.16 46.77
C THR A 126 -0.56 14.83 46.47
N VAL A 127 -1.69 14.86 45.76
CA VAL A 127 -2.39 13.64 45.32
C VAL A 127 -1.50 12.82 44.39
N LEU A 128 -0.83 13.46 43.44
CA LEU A 128 0.08 12.78 42.52
C LEU A 128 1.24 12.10 43.24
N VAL A 129 1.89 12.79 44.18
CA VAL A 129 2.98 12.22 44.99
C VAL A 129 2.47 11.03 45.80
N LEU A 130 1.32 11.14 46.46
CA LEU A 130 0.74 10.03 47.23
C LEU A 130 0.52 8.80 46.34
N LEU A 131 -0.10 8.99 45.17
CA LEU A 131 -0.45 7.90 44.25
C LEU A 131 0.74 7.39 43.43
N THR A 132 1.85 8.09 43.32
CA THR A 132 3.05 7.58 42.62
C THR A 132 4.02 6.89 43.57
N THR A 133 4.11 7.32 44.83
CA THR A 133 5.11 6.82 45.79
C THR A 133 4.60 5.72 46.70
N ASN A 134 3.28 5.66 46.98
CA ASN A 134 2.71 4.75 47.98
C ASN A 134 1.64 3.84 47.38
N THR A 135 1.85 2.52 47.39
CA THR A 135 0.89 1.53 46.87
C THR A 135 -0.32 1.27 47.77
N VAL A 136 -0.33 1.78 49.01
CA VAL A 136 -1.37 1.49 50.03
C VAL A 136 -2.76 2.08 49.76
N VAL A 137 -2.96 2.84 48.68
CA VAL A 137 -4.24 3.52 48.40
C VAL A 137 -5.07 2.69 47.42
N HIS A 138 -6.16 2.11 47.91
CA HIS A 138 -7.08 1.25 47.14
C HIS A 138 -8.56 1.67 47.27
N ASP A 139 -9.42 1.09 46.42
CA ASP A 139 -10.89 1.14 46.46
C ASP A 139 -11.47 2.58 46.59
N GLN A 140 -12.17 2.86 47.70
CA GLN A 140 -12.93 4.09 47.92
C GLN A 140 -12.00 5.30 48.09
N VAL A 141 -10.82 5.11 48.66
CA VAL A 141 -9.85 6.18 48.89
C VAL A 141 -9.23 6.61 47.56
N LEU A 142 -8.88 5.66 46.71
CA LEU A 142 -8.40 5.91 45.35
C LEU A 142 -9.47 6.62 44.49
N SER A 143 -10.70 6.12 44.54
CA SER A 143 -11.85 6.74 43.85
C SER A 143 -12.04 8.20 44.25
N LYS A 144 -11.98 8.52 45.56
CA LYS A 144 -12.04 9.92 46.04
C LYS A 144 -10.89 10.77 45.50
N ALA A 145 -9.66 10.24 45.49
CA ALA A 145 -8.49 10.95 44.98
C ALA A 145 -8.58 11.27 43.48
N ILE A 146 -9.09 10.32 42.69
CA ILE A 146 -9.27 10.48 41.24
C ILE A 146 -10.39 11.48 40.94
N VAL A 147 -11.52 11.39 41.65
CA VAL A 147 -12.62 12.35 41.51
C VAL A 147 -12.18 13.77 41.88
N LEU A 148 -11.31 13.92 42.89
CA LEU A 148 -10.71 15.21 43.24
C LEU A 148 -9.94 15.78 42.04
N CYS A 149 -9.09 14.98 41.39
CA CYS A 149 -8.35 15.42 40.21
C CYS A 149 -9.27 15.81 39.05
N PHE A 150 -10.34 15.04 38.79
CA PHE A 150 -11.34 15.40 37.78
C PHE A 150 -12.11 16.69 38.12
N ARG A 151 -12.45 16.92 39.39
CA ARG A 151 -13.11 18.17 39.81
C ARG A 151 -12.22 19.40 39.58
N LEU A 152 -10.93 19.26 39.83
CA LEU A 152 -9.92 20.30 39.56
C LEU A 152 -9.61 20.47 38.06
N HIS A 153 -9.94 19.48 37.23
CA HIS A 153 -9.85 19.61 35.77
C HIS A 153 -10.96 20.50 35.22
N PHE A 154 -12.19 20.38 35.74
CA PHE A 154 -13.33 21.19 35.30
C PHE A 154 -13.42 22.56 35.98
N THR A 155 -12.29 23.06 36.50
CA THR A 155 -12.22 24.41 37.09
C THR A 155 -12.00 25.45 35.99
N LYS A 156 -12.42 26.70 36.24
CA LYS A 156 -12.32 27.79 35.26
C LYS A 156 -10.88 28.29 35.03
N ASP A 157 -9.97 27.98 35.94
CA ASP A 157 -8.57 28.37 35.81
C ASP A 157 -7.82 27.42 34.85
N ASN A 158 -7.30 27.98 33.76
CA ASN A 158 -6.62 27.21 32.71
C ASN A 158 -5.35 26.52 33.20
N ILE A 159 -4.62 27.13 34.14
CA ILE A 159 -3.37 26.56 34.67
C ILE A 159 -3.70 25.32 35.51
N THR A 160 -4.68 25.45 36.40
CA THR A 160 -5.18 24.35 37.23
C THR A 160 -5.82 23.26 36.39
N ASN A 161 -6.63 23.62 35.39
CA ASN A 161 -7.24 22.67 34.45
C ASN A 161 -6.19 21.84 33.71
N ASN A 162 -5.19 22.47 33.07
CA ASN A 162 -4.13 21.76 32.33
C ASN A 162 -3.26 20.89 33.25
N THR A 163 -2.94 21.39 34.45
CA THR A 163 -2.17 20.63 35.45
C THR A 163 -2.97 19.43 35.95
N ALA A 164 -4.27 19.59 36.17
CA ALA A 164 -5.16 18.51 36.55
C ALA A 164 -5.29 17.46 35.44
N ALA A 165 -5.42 17.87 34.18
CA ALA A 165 -5.46 16.96 33.03
C ALA A 165 -4.20 16.07 32.96
N ALA A 166 -3.01 16.67 33.11
CA ALA A 166 -1.75 15.93 33.18
C ALA A 166 -1.69 15.00 34.39
N THR A 167 -2.16 15.47 35.55
CA THR A 167 -2.22 14.68 36.79
C THR A 167 -3.15 13.48 36.63
N VAL A 168 -4.33 13.64 36.04
CA VAL A 168 -5.29 12.54 35.78
C VAL A 168 -4.67 11.49 34.87
N ARG A 169 -4.04 11.89 33.76
CA ARG A 169 -3.34 10.95 32.87
C ARG A 169 -2.28 10.15 33.62
N GLN A 170 -1.41 10.84 34.37
CA GLN A 170 -0.35 10.19 35.14
C GLN A 170 -0.91 9.23 36.20
N VAL A 171 -1.95 9.63 36.94
CA VAL A 171 -2.59 8.79 37.95
C VAL A 171 -3.19 7.53 37.31
N VAL A 172 -3.86 7.68 36.16
CA VAL A 172 -4.44 6.54 35.44
C VAL A 172 -3.34 5.58 34.99
N THR A 173 -2.28 6.08 34.35
CA THR A 173 -1.12 5.26 33.97
C THR A 173 -0.54 4.51 35.15
N VAL A 174 -0.33 5.18 36.29
CA VAL A 174 0.24 4.56 37.50
C VAL A 174 -0.67 3.47 38.07
N VAL A 175 -1.99 3.63 38.05
CA VAL A 175 -2.92 2.58 38.50
C VAL A 175 -2.82 1.33 37.62
N PHE A 176 -2.68 1.49 36.30
CA PHE A 176 -2.47 0.37 35.39
C PHE A 176 -1.07 -0.25 35.53
N GLU A 177 -0.01 0.54 35.72
CA GLU A 177 1.35 0.04 35.99
C GLU A 177 1.40 -0.79 37.28
N ARG A 178 0.71 -0.37 38.34
CA ARG A 178 0.60 -1.15 39.59
C ARG A 178 -0.03 -2.51 39.36
N MET A 179 -1.09 -2.56 38.56
CA MET A 179 -1.73 -3.82 38.21
C MET A 179 -0.81 -4.72 37.40
N VAL A 180 -0.10 -4.18 36.40
CA VAL A 180 0.88 -4.96 35.62
C VAL A 180 2.00 -5.50 36.52
N ALA A 181 2.49 -4.70 37.47
CA ALA A 181 3.49 -5.15 38.44
C ALA A 181 2.95 -6.23 39.39
N GLU A 182 1.69 -6.11 39.83
CA GLU A 182 0.99 -7.12 40.62
C GLU A 182 0.84 -8.44 39.84
N ASP A 183 0.52 -8.38 38.55
CA ASP A 183 0.40 -9.56 37.69
C ASP A 183 1.73 -10.27 37.46
N GLU A 184 2.82 -9.53 37.20
CA GLU A 184 4.15 -10.12 37.01
C GLU A 184 4.66 -10.81 38.28
N GLN A 185 4.37 -10.27 39.47
CA GLN A 185 4.75 -10.90 40.74
C GLN A 185 4.04 -12.25 40.98
N HIS A 186 2.86 -12.44 40.39
CA HIS A 186 2.03 -13.62 40.61
C HIS A 186 2.02 -14.59 39.41
N LYS A 187 2.79 -14.32 38.35
CA LYS A 187 2.87 -15.11 37.11
C LYS A 187 3.37 -16.56 37.30
N GLY A 188 3.79 -16.93 38.52
CA GLY A 188 4.28 -18.26 38.90
C GLY A 188 3.47 -18.99 39.98
N ILE A 189 2.38 -18.41 40.50
CA ILE A 189 1.52 -19.05 41.51
C ILE A 189 0.28 -19.60 40.77
N LEU A 190 0.24 -20.91 40.54
CA LEU A 190 -0.90 -21.62 39.97
C LEU A 190 -2.11 -21.51 40.92
N GLU A 191 -2.93 -20.46 40.79
CA GLU A 191 -4.27 -20.47 41.36
C GLU A 191 -5.15 -21.39 40.52
N GLN A 192 -5.56 -22.53 41.11
CA GLN A 192 -6.67 -23.32 40.58
C GLN A 192 -7.92 -22.43 40.55
N PRO A 193 -8.64 -22.33 39.41
CA PRO A 193 -9.93 -21.66 39.40
C PRO A 193 -10.89 -22.43 40.33
N PRO A 194 -11.54 -21.78 41.31
CA PRO A 194 -12.51 -22.46 42.17
C PRO A 194 -13.69 -23.03 41.34
N PRO A 195 -14.30 -24.14 41.77
CA PRO A 195 -15.27 -24.89 40.99
C PRO A 195 -16.54 -24.09 40.68
N VAL A 196 -17.00 -24.22 39.44
CA VAL A 196 -18.08 -23.47 38.81
C VAL A 196 -19.45 -23.84 39.38
N GLN A 197 -20.18 -22.85 39.92
CA GLN A 197 -21.65 -22.88 40.02
C GLN A 197 -22.27 -21.52 39.63
N GLY A 198 -22.82 -21.46 38.42
CA GLY A 198 -24.04 -20.71 38.05
C GLY A 198 -23.97 -19.20 37.79
N ASN A 199 -24.27 -18.82 36.53
CA ASN A 199 -24.63 -17.51 35.94
C ASN A 199 -23.61 -16.33 35.97
N SER A 200 -23.03 -16.10 34.79
CA SER A 200 -21.72 -15.50 34.53
C SER A 200 -21.65 -13.98 34.27
N ASN A 201 -22.56 -13.15 34.79
CA ASN A 201 -22.57 -11.70 34.47
C ASN A 201 -22.37 -10.75 35.65
N ARG A 202 -22.27 -11.23 36.89
CA ARG A 202 -22.10 -10.37 38.10
C ARG A 202 -20.94 -10.74 39.03
N ARG A 203 -20.27 -11.88 38.86
CA ARG A 203 -19.23 -12.38 39.79
C ARG A 203 -17.78 -12.02 39.41
N SER A 204 -17.54 -11.34 38.29
CA SER A 204 -16.19 -11.17 37.75
C SER A 204 -15.32 -10.12 38.47
N VAL A 205 -15.90 -9.21 39.27
CA VAL A 205 -15.11 -8.15 39.93
C VAL A 205 -14.52 -8.60 41.28
N SER A 206 -15.12 -9.59 41.93
CA SER A 206 -14.70 -10.06 43.26
C SER A 206 -13.52 -11.02 43.25
N THR A 207 -13.16 -11.54 42.07
CA THR A 207 -11.97 -12.40 41.85
C THR A 207 -10.73 -11.61 41.46
N LEU A 208 -10.89 -10.31 41.18
CA LEU A 208 -9.78 -9.42 40.83
C LEU A 208 -8.98 -9.05 42.07
N ARG A 209 -7.67 -9.04 41.91
CA ARG A 209 -6.72 -8.54 42.93
C ARG A 209 -6.92 -7.04 43.18
N PRO A 210 -6.45 -6.49 44.32
CA PRO A 210 -6.72 -5.11 44.70
C PRO A 210 -6.34 -4.09 43.61
N SER A 211 -5.16 -4.21 43.00
CA SER A 211 -4.72 -3.27 41.96
C SER A 211 -5.49 -3.46 40.65
N ALA A 212 -5.83 -4.71 40.30
CA ALA A 212 -6.67 -5.02 39.13
C ALA A 212 -8.12 -4.51 39.29
N LYS A 213 -8.68 -4.64 40.48
CA LYS A 213 -10.01 -4.13 40.82
C LYS A 213 -10.04 -2.61 40.77
N ASP A 214 -8.99 -1.95 41.26
CA ASP A 214 -8.82 -0.49 41.17
C ASP A 214 -8.80 -0.01 39.72
N ALA A 215 -7.97 -0.65 38.87
CA ALA A 215 -7.89 -0.34 37.44
C ALA A 215 -9.24 -0.59 36.72
N TYR A 216 -9.92 -1.68 37.04
CA TYR A 216 -11.22 -2.03 36.48
C TYR A 216 -12.29 -0.99 36.85
N MET A 217 -12.36 -0.61 38.13
CA MET A 217 -13.30 0.40 38.61
C MET A 217 -12.99 1.78 38.02
N LEU A 218 -11.71 2.13 37.89
CA LEU A 218 -11.26 3.37 37.23
C LEU A 218 -11.70 3.41 35.77
N PHE A 219 -11.46 2.34 35.02
CA PHE A 219 -11.84 2.25 33.61
C PHE A 219 -13.37 2.33 33.43
N GLN A 220 -14.14 1.69 34.31
CA GLN A 220 -15.60 1.84 34.32
C GLN A 220 -16.03 3.27 34.64
N ARG A 221 -15.34 3.95 35.56
CA ARG A 221 -15.71 5.29 36.04
C ARG A 221 -15.41 6.39 35.03
N VAL A 222 -14.31 6.29 34.28
CA VAL A 222 -14.04 7.13 33.10
C VAL A 222 -15.20 7.02 32.09
N ARG A 223 -15.89 5.87 32.07
CA ARG A 223 -16.95 5.54 31.11
C ARG A 223 -18.38 5.85 31.58
N ASN A 224 -18.72 5.60 32.85
CA ASN A 224 -20.09 5.57 33.39
C ASN A 224 -20.19 6.28 34.76
N GLU A 225 -20.80 7.48 34.82
CA GLU A 225 -21.50 7.89 36.06
C GLU A 225 -22.90 7.27 36.08
N ARG A 226 -22.99 5.97 36.36
CA ARG A 226 -24.26 5.38 36.79
C ARG A 226 -24.05 4.43 37.96
N SER A 227 -24.33 4.99 39.15
CA SER A 227 -24.83 4.31 40.35
C SER A 227 -23.92 3.29 41.05
N SER A 228 -23.23 3.74 42.11
CA SER A 228 -23.22 3.09 43.44
C SER A 228 -22.32 3.88 44.40
N LEU A 229 -22.95 4.75 45.18
CA LEU A 229 -22.50 5.23 46.49
C LEU A 229 -23.74 5.86 47.12
N SER A 230 -24.71 5.00 47.39
CA SER A 230 -25.84 5.29 48.26
C SER A 230 -25.95 4.11 49.22
N ASP A 231 -24.93 3.98 50.06
CA ASP A 231 -25.01 3.28 51.35
C ASP A 231 -24.80 4.33 52.45
N ASP A 232 -25.64 5.37 52.44
CA ASP A 232 -25.95 6.12 53.65
C ASP A 232 -27.46 5.96 53.88
N ALA A 233 -27.82 4.84 54.50
CA ALA A 233 -29.14 4.55 55.00
C ALA A 233 -29.43 5.42 56.23
N SER A 234 -29.55 6.74 56.05
CA SER A 234 -30.09 7.66 57.07
C SER A 234 -30.30 9.07 56.53
N ARG A 235 -31.15 9.23 55.52
CA ARG A 235 -31.80 10.53 55.29
C ARG A 235 -33.19 10.36 54.65
N PRO A 236 -34.28 10.88 55.25
CA PRO A 236 -35.62 10.69 54.70
C PRO A 236 -35.85 11.58 53.48
N THR A 237 -36.44 10.98 52.46
CA THR A 237 -37.32 11.54 51.42
C THR A 237 -37.47 13.07 51.37
N GLY A 238 -36.81 13.68 50.37
CA GLY A 238 -37.14 14.99 49.82
C GLY A 238 -36.55 15.11 48.41
N PRO A 239 -37.21 15.78 47.45
CA PRO A 239 -36.68 15.95 46.09
C PRO A 239 -35.42 16.82 46.14
N VAL A 240 -34.29 16.24 45.71
CA VAL A 240 -33.02 16.96 45.59
C VAL A 240 -33.12 17.96 44.42
N PRO A 241 -32.80 19.25 44.62
CA PRO A 241 -32.92 20.28 43.58
C PRO A 241 -32.02 19.99 42.37
N ALA A 242 -32.49 20.38 41.18
CA ALA A 242 -31.96 20.02 39.87
C ALA A 242 -30.50 20.47 39.56
N GLY A 243 -29.86 21.22 40.45
CA GLY A 243 -28.47 21.71 40.31
C GLY A 243 -27.37 20.71 40.69
N GLN A 244 -27.70 19.54 41.24
CA GLN A 244 -26.73 18.58 41.77
C GLN A 244 -26.82 17.17 41.15
N ARG A 245 -27.43 17.04 39.98
CA ARG A 245 -27.28 15.82 39.16
C ARG A 245 -25.85 15.79 38.64
N ARG A 246 -25.01 14.94 39.24
CA ARG A 246 -23.68 14.59 38.72
C ARG A 246 -23.86 14.00 37.31
N ARG A 247 -23.13 14.55 36.33
CA ARG A 247 -23.31 14.29 34.89
C ARG A 247 -22.11 13.49 34.36
N PRO A 248 -22.31 12.46 33.52
CA PRO A 248 -21.21 11.63 33.03
C PRO A 248 -20.26 12.41 32.10
N LEU A 249 -18.94 12.25 32.28
CA LEU A 249 -17.89 12.84 31.42
C LEU A 249 -18.15 12.62 29.92
N LEU A 250 -18.68 11.44 29.55
CA LEU A 250 -18.91 11.06 28.15
C LEU A 250 -20.38 11.20 27.69
N ALA A 251 -21.32 11.55 28.58
CA ALA A 251 -22.76 11.48 28.25
C ALA A 251 -23.61 12.69 28.67
N GLY A 252 -23.03 13.85 29.04
CA GLY A 252 -23.86 15.04 29.29
C GLY A 252 -23.12 16.32 29.66
N GLY A 253 -22.31 16.87 28.75
CA GLY A 253 -21.81 18.25 28.79
C GLY A 253 -22.33 19.04 27.60
N HIS A 254 -22.79 20.28 27.83
CA HIS A 254 -23.15 21.23 26.77
C HIS A 254 -21.90 21.78 26.06
N ASP A 255 -20.70 21.49 26.59
CA ASP A 255 -19.41 21.84 26.03
C ASP A 255 -18.70 20.60 25.47
N GLY A 256 -18.08 20.75 24.28
CA GLY A 256 -17.40 19.66 23.58
C GLY A 256 -16.13 19.16 24.26
N ASP A 257 -15.57 19.96 25.18
CA ASP A 257 -14.22 19.78 25.75
C ASP A 257 -14.13 18.53 26.65
N ASP A 258 -15.10 18.32 27.55
CA ASP A 258 -15.12 17.17 28.48
C ASP A 258 -15.10 15.81 27.77
N ARG A 259 -15.73 15.74 26.59
CA ARG A 259 -15.78 14.53 25.76
C ARG A 259 -14.45 14.27 25.06
N THR A 260 -13.72 15.31 24.71
CA THR A 260 -12.42 15.18 24.04
C THR A 260 -11.37 14.62 24.98
N PHE A 261 -11.28 15.14 26.22
CA PHE A 261 -10.35 14.63 27.23
C PHE A 261 -10.63 13.16 27.60
N GLY A 262 -11.89 12.79 27.78
CA GLY A 262 -12.27 11.40 28.07
C GLY A 262 -11.88 10.40 26.97
N LEU A 263 -11.98 10.82 25.70
CA LEU A 263 -11.57 10.00 24.56
C LEU A 263 -10.04 9.90 24.43
N GLU A 264 -9.29 10.96 24.71
CA GLU A 264 -7.82 10.90 24.76
C GLU A 264 -7.32 9.97 25.86
N LEU A 265 -7.94 10.04 27.04
CA LEU A 265 -7.60 9.16 28.14
C LEU A 265 -7.91 7.69 27.79
N LEU A 266 -9.04 7.44 27.12
CA LEU A 266 -9.39 6.13 26.62
C LEU A 266 -8.38 5.62 25.58
N GLU A 267 -7.98 6.47 24.63
CA GLU A 267 -6.97 6.13 23.63
C GLU A 267 -5.63 5.76 24.28
N SER A 268 -5.11 6.58 25.20
CA SER A 268 -3.84 6.33 25.89
C SER A 268 -3.86 5.01 26.66
N VAL A 269 -4.90 4.76 27.46
CA VAL A 269 -4.99 3.51 28.23
C VAL A 269 -5.02 2.27 27.33
N LEU A 270 -5.78 2.32 26.23
CA LEU A 270 -5.87 1.20 25.28
C LEU A 270 -4.58 1.00 24.48
N ASN A 271 -3.85 2.07 24.19
CA ASN A 271 -2.60 1.99 23.45
C ASN A 271 -1.41 1.54 24.32
N ASP A 272 -1.36 1.99 25.58
CA ASP A 272 -0.22 1.78 26.47
C ASP A 272 -0.28 0.43 27.20
N PHE A 273 -1.48 -0.13 27.41
CA PHE A 273 -1.69 -1.36 28.17
C PHE A 273 -2.44 -2.48 27.40
N PRO A 274 -2.05 -2.87 26.17
CA PRO A 274 -2.77 -3.89 25.41
C PRO A 274 -2.80 -5.26 26.09
N GLY A 275 -1.72 -5.65 26.77
CA GLY A 275 -1.61 -6.94 27.46
C GLY A 275 -2.68 -7.14 28.54
N VAL A 276 -3.02 -6.08 29.27
CA VAL A 276 -4.04 -6.09 30.34
C VAL A 276 -5.39 -6.53 29.80
N PHE A 277 -5.84 -5.88 28.74
CA PHE A 277 -7.17 -6.10 28.17
C PHE A 277 -7.27 -7.44 27.44
N LEU A 278 -6.16 -7.99 26.95
CA LEU A 278 -6.10 -9.29 26.29
C LEU A 278 -5.98 -10.47 27.27
N GLN A 279 -5.35 -10.27 28.44
CA GLN A 279 -5.15 -11.34 29.43
C GLN A 279 -6.33 -11.49 30.39
N HIS A 280 -6.91 -10.37 30.85
CA HIS A 280 -8.00 -10.37 31.82
C HIS A 280 -9.37 -10.39 31.13
N GLN A 281 -10.20 -11.40 31.45
CA GLN A 281 -11.51 -11.59 30.83
C GLN A 281 -12.49 -10.44 31.14
N GLU A 282 -12.34 -9.81 32.31
CA GLU A 282 -13.17 -8.70 32.77
C GLU A 282 -12.97 -7.44 31.92
N PHE A 283 -11.71 -7.13 31.60
CA PHE A 283 -11.36 -6.00 30.74
C PHE A 283 -11.72 -6.29 29.28
N SER A 284 -11.53 -7.52 28.81
CA SER A 284 -12.02 -7.98 27.50
C SER A 284 -13.54 -7.78 27.34
N PHE A 285 -14.32 -8.14 28.36
CA PHE A 285 -15.78 -7.96 28.37
C PHE A 285 -16.18 -6.49 28.35
N LEU A 286 -15.50 -5.62 29.12
CA LEU A 286 -15.72 -4.18 29.06
C LEU A 286 -15.41 -3.60 27.68
N LEU A 287 -14.36 -4.08 27.01
CA LEU A 287 -14.04 -3.61 25.67
C LEU A 287 -15.22 -3.89 24.70
N LYS A 288 -15.72 -5.13 24.70
CA LYS A 288 -16.82 -5.59 23.83
C LYS A 288 -18.17 -4.94 24.14
N GLU A 289 -18.66 -5.08 25.36
CA GLU A 289 -20.04 -4.71 25.69
C GLU A 289 -20.22 -3.22 25.94
N ARG A 290 -19.12 -2.51 26.22
CA ARG A 290 -19.17 -1.17 26.79
C ARG A 290 -18.40 -0.14 25.96
N VAL A 291 -17.17 -0.43 25.54
CA VAL A 291 -16.36 0.53 24.76
C VAL A 291 -16.81 0.57 23.30
N CYS A 292 -16.90 -0.59 22.63
CA CYS A 292 -17.28 -0.64 21.22
C CYS A 292 -18.66 0.01 20.93
N PRO A 293 -19.75 -0.30 21.67
CA PRO A 293 -21.04 0.35 21.48
C PRO A 293 -21.03 1.85 21.75
N LEU A 294 -20.17 2.32 22.68
CA LEU A 294 -20.02 3.75 22.95
C LEU A 294 -19.38 4.46 21.75
N VAL A 295 -18.30 3.91 21.20
CA VAL A 295 -17.64 4.43 19.99
C VAL A 295 -18.61 4.47 18.82
N ILE A 296 -19.35 3.39 18.57
CA ILE A 296 -20.38 3.32 17.51
C ILE A 296 -21.46 4.40 17.73
N LYS A 297 -21.94 4.56 18.97
CA LYS A 297 -22.95 5.58 19.30
C LYS A 297 -22.44 7.00 19.06
N LEU A 298 -21.18 7.28 19.41
CA LEU A 298 -20.56 8.60 19.19
C LEU A 298 -20.29 8.90 17.71
N PHE A 299 -20.15 7.87 16.85
CA PHE A 299 -20.12 8.04 15.40
C PHE A 299 -21.50 8.26 14.75
N SER A 300 -22.61 7.97 15.43
CA SER A 300 -23.96 8.07 14.85
C SER A 300 -24.30 9.42 14.18
N PRO A 301 -23.92 10.60 14.72
CA PRO A 301 -24.18 11.88 14.05
C PRO A 301 -23.43 11.99 12.71
N ASN A 302 -22.20 11.47 12.65
CA ASN A 302 -21.34 11.52 11.47
C ASN A 302 -21.84 10.61 10.34
N ILE A 303 -22.47 9.49 10.70
CA ILE A 303 -23.05 8.55 9.73
C ILE A 303 -24.26 9.19 9.03
N LYS A 304 -25.13 9.86 9.78
CA LYS A 304 -26.39 10.43 9.28
C LYS A 304 -26.22 11.75 8.52
N PHE A 305 -25.11 12.45 8.71
CA PHE A 305 -24.83 13.70 8.01
C PHE A 305 -24.55 13.47 6.52
N ARG A 306 -25.34 14.10 5.64
CA ARG A 306 -25.12 14.17 4.18
C ARG A 306 -24.96 15.63 3.78
N GLN A 307 -23.91 15.98 3.02
CA GLN A 307 -23.82 17.30 2.40
C GLN A 307 -24.82 17.37 1.23
N GLY A 308 -25.78 18.30 1.33
CA GLY A 308 -26.64 18.68 0.20
C GLY A 308 -27.96 17.93 0.12
N LEU A 309 -28.92 18.24 1.00
CA LEU A 309 -30.36 18.19 0.71
C LEU A 309 -31.13 18.90 1.85
N VAL A 310 -31.28 20.22 1.73
CA VAL A 310 -32.34 20.95 2.44
C VAL A 310 -33.60 20.84 1.57
N SER A 311 -34.24 19.68 1.55
CA SER A 311 -35.61 19.57 1.04
C SER A 311 -36.37 18.42 1.68
N ALA A 312 -36.62 18.54 2.98
CA ALA A 312 -37.81 18.01 3.67
C ALA A 312 -37.80 18.51 5.12
N PRO A 313 -38.93 19.01 5.68
CA PRO A 313 -39.00 19.36 7.08
C PRO A 313 -39.10 18.07 7.92
N CYS A 314 -37.97 17.48 8.29
CA CYS A 314 -37.91 16.52 9.40
C CYS A 314 -37.79 17.27 10.74
N PRO A 315 -38.50 16.88 11.80
CA PRO A 315 -38.62 17.65 13.05
C PRO A 315 -37.41 17.55 13.99
N ALA A 316 -36.24 17.10 13.52
CA ALA A 316 -35.03 16.97 14.34
C ALA A 316 -33.86 17.72 13.69
N PRO A 317 -33.17 18.63 14.41
CA PRO A 317 -31.98 19.29 13.90
C PRO A 317 -30.90 18.24 13.60
N VAL A 318 -30.44 18.17 12.36
CA VAL A 318 -29.31 17.31 11.97
C VAL A 318 -28.04 17.90 12.59
N GLU A 319 -27.58 17.31 13.69
CA GLU A 319 -26.35 17.73 14.37
C GLU A 319 -25.14 17.58 13.43
N LYS A 320 -24.41 18.68 13.22
CA LYS A 320 -23.19 18.73 12.39
C LYS A 320 -22.10 17.83 13.01
N PRO A 321 -21.31 17.09 12.21
CA PRO A 321 -20.18 16.31 12.70
C PRO A 321 -19.17 17.20 13.44
N TYR A 322 -18.90 16.91 14.71
CA TYR A 322 -17.98 17.70 15.53
C TYR A 322 -16.54 17.21 15.38
N PHE A 323 -15.72 18.03 14.73
CA PHE A 323 -14.36 17.70 14.30
C PHE A 323 -13.46 17.12 15.42
N PRO A 324 -13.33 17.75 16.61
CA PRO A 324 -12.44 17.27 17.67
C PRO A 324 -12.80 15.89 18.22
N ILE A 325 -14.09 15.55 18.27
CA ILE A 325 -14.57 14.24 18.71
C ILE A 325 -14.30 13.20 17.62
N CYS A 326 -14.57 13.51 16.35
CA CYS A 326 -14.41 12.57 15.25
C CYS A 326 -12.96 12.09 15.10
N MET A 327 -11.99 13.00 15.16
CA MET A 327 -10.58 12.64 15.04
C MET A 327 -10.13 11.71 16.17
N ARG A 328 -10.49 12.04 17.42
CA ARG A 328 -10.18 11.21 18.59
C ARG A 328 -10.85 9.84 18.52
N LEU A 329 -12.09 9.77 18.05
CA LEU A 329 -12.77 8.49 17.82
C LEU A 329 -12.06 7.65 16.75
N LEU A 330 -11.60 8.26 15.65
CA LEU A 330 -10.85 7.56 14.60
C LEU A 330 -9.50 7.04 15.10
N ARG A 331 -8.84 7.78 16.00
CA ARG A 331 -7.63 7.31 16.70
C ARG A 331 -7.93 6.12 17.60
N VAL A 332 -8.97 6.19 18.43
CA VAL A 332 -9.43 5.07 19.27
C VAL A 332 -9.75 3.84 18.41
N VAL A 333 -10.48 4.01 17.29
CA VAL A 333 -10.77 2.92 16.34
C VAL A 333 -9.48 2.32 15.76
N SER A 334 -8.51 3.16 15.40
CA SER A 334 -7.21 2.69 14.90
C SER A 334 -6.46 1.85 15.94
N VAL A 335 -6.49 2.25 17.22
CA VAL A 335 -5.91 1.47 18.34
C VAL A 335 -6.67 0.16 18.55
N LEU A 336 -8.00 0.18 18.53
CA LEU A 336 -8.86 -1.01 18.66
C LEU A 336 -8.55 -2.05 17.58
N ILE A 337 -8.49 -1.62 16.31
CA ILE A 337 -8.19 -2.51 15.18
C ILE A 337 -6.74 -3.01 15.25
N LYS A 338 -5.78 -2.16 15.64
CA LYS A 338 -4.36 -2.54 15.67
C LYS A 338 -4.03 -3.57 16.75
N HIS A 339 -4.50 -3.34 17.98
CA HIS A 339 -4.07 -4.13 19.14
C HIS A 339 -5.07 -5.21 19.57
N TYR A 340 -6.36 -5.04 19.26
CA TYR A 340 -7.44 -5.88 19.81
C TYR A 340 -8.24 -6.65 18.74
N TYR A 341 -7.72 -6.74 17.52
CA TYR A 341 -8.38 -7.41 16.40
C TYR A 341 -8.83 -8.84 16.71
N SER A 342 -7.93 -9.65 17.27
CA SER A 342 -8.18 -11.06 17.59
C SER A 342 -9.35 -11.25 18.56
N LEU A 343 -9.59 -10.28 19.43
CA LEU A 343 -10.67 -10.29 20.40
C LEU A 343 -11.98 -9.73 19.80
N LEU A 344 -11.89 -8.68 18.99
CA LEU A 344 -13.01 -7.83 18.53
C LEU A 344 -13.37 -8.03 17.05
N VAL A 345 -13.33 -9.26 16.53
CA VAL A 345 -13.51 -9.52 15.08
C VAL A 345 -14.83 -8.95 14.56
N THR A 346 -15.95 -9.10 15.28
CA THR A 346 -17.27 -8.61 14.85
C THR A 346 -17.38 -7.08 14.90
N GLU A 347 -16.82 -6.44 15.91
CA GLU A 347 -16.87 -5.01 16.10
C GLU A 347 -15.91 -4.29 15.15
N CYS A 348 -14.75 -4.88 14.87
CA CYS A 348 -13.82 -4.40 13.85
C CYS A 348 -14.44 -4.43 12.45
N GLU A 349 -15.29 -5.42 12.13
CA GLU A 349 -16.04 -5.45 10.85
C GLU A 349 -16.91 -4.20 10.69
N ILE A 350 -17.61 -3.81 11.76
CA ILE A 350 -18.43 -2.59 11.80
C ILE A 350 -17.55 -1.35 11.65
N PHE A 351 -16.45 -1.25 12.40
CA PHE A 351 -15.56 -0.10 12.34
C PHE A 351 -14.91 0.08 10.97
N LEU A 352 -14.42 -1.01 10.35
CA LEU A 352 -13.83 -0.98 9.01
C LEU A 352 -14.86 -0.57 7.96
N SER A 353 -16.08 -1.12 8.05
CA SER A 353 -17.20 -0.73 7.18
C SER A 353 -17.60 0.73 7.35
N LEU A 354 -17.50 1.29 8.56
CA LEU A 354 -17.74 2.71 8.83
C LEU A 354 -16.64 3.60 8.25
N LEU A 355 -15.37 3.19 8.35
CA LEU A 355 -14.24 3.91 7.74
C LEU A 355 -14.40 4.01 6.23
N VAL A 356 -14.79 2.90 5.58
CA VAL A 356 -15.09 2.86 4.14
C VAL A 356 -16.20 3.87 3.79
N LYS A 357 -17.31 3.89 4.53
CA LYS A 357 -18.41 4.85 4.33
C LYS A 357 -18.03 6.32 4.56
N PHE A 358 -16.99 6.60 5.33
CA PHE A 358 -16.51 7.98 5.51
C PHE A 358 -15.71 8.51 4.32
N LEU A 359 -15.34 7.66 3.36
CA LEU A 359 -14.71 8.08 2.10
C LEU A 359 -15.71 8.57 1.04
N ASP A 360 -17.00 8.32 1.24
CA ASP A 360 -18.08 8.71 0.30
C ASP A 360 -18.03 10.19 -0.06
N GLY A 361 -18.36 10.52 -1.33
CA GLY A 361 -18.31 11.88 -1.86
C GLY A 361 -19.28 12.88 -1.19
N GLU A 362 -20.30 12.41 -0.48
CA GLU A 362 -21.29 13.23 0.22
C GLU A 362 -20.80 13.74 1.59
N LYS A 363 -19.64 13.28 2.06
CA LYS A 363 -19.07 13.63 3.37
C LYS A 363 -18.15 14.86 3.25
N PRO A 364 -18.02 15.68 4.32
CA PRO A 364 -17.15 16.84 4.29
C PRO A 364 -15.69 16.45 4.03
N GLN A 365 -15.00 17.23 3.21
CA GLN A 365 -13.62 16.95 2.75
C GLN A 365 -12.66 16.66 3.92
N TRP A 366 -12.80 17.35 5.05
CA TRP A 366 -11.96 17.09 6.22
C TRP A 366 -12.17 15.69 6.82
N LEU A 367 -13.40 15.18 6.83
CA LEU A 367 -13.71 13.86 7.37
C LEU A 367 -13.16 12.79 6.44
N ARG A 368 -13.31 12.99 5.13
CA ARG A 368 -12.77 12.09 4.11
C ARG A 368 -11.25 12.00 4.18
N ALA A 369 -10.56 13.13 4.40
CA ALA A 369 -9.11 13.17 4.56
C ALA A 369 -8.62 12.43 5.81
N VAL A 370 -9.25 12.64 6.96
CA VAL A 370 -8.86 11.95 8.21
C VAL A 370 -9.21 10.46 8.15
N ALA A 371 -10.29 10.10 7.46
CA ALA A 371 -10.65 8.70 7.20
C ALA A 371 -9.62 8.00 6.31
N VAL A 372 -9.16 8.63 5.23
CA VAL A 372 -8.13 8.03 4.36
C VAL A 372 -6.77 7.93 5.07
N GLU A 373 -6.40 8.88 5.93
CA GLU A 373 -5.23 8.75 6.80
C GLU A 373 -5.34 7.54 7.75
N SER A 374 -6.53 7.33 8.33
CA SER A 374 -6.79 6.20 9.21
C SER A 374 -6.68 4.87 8.46
N ILE A 375 -7.23 4.80 7.24
CA ILE A 375 -7.11 3.62 6.37
C ILE A 375 -5.65 3.38 5.96
N HIS A 376 -4.89 4.43 5.61
CA HIS A 376 -3.47 4.30 5.27
C HIS A 376 -2.65 3.66 6.40
N ARG A 377 -2.90 4.05 7.66
CA ARG A 377 -2.27 3.43 8.85
C ARG A 377 -2.54 1.94 8.98
N LEU A 378 -3.71 1.48 8.52
CA LEU A 378 -4.07 0.07 8.49
C LEU A 378 -3.40 -0.65 7.31
N CYS A 379 -3.36 -0.03 6.12
CA CYS A 379 -2.73 -0.60 4.93
C CYS A 379 -1.21 -0.81 5.07
N VAL A 380 -0.53 0.02 5.86
CA VAL A 380 0.92 -0.11 6.09
C VAL A 380 1.27 -1.38 6.90
N GLN A 381 0.32 -1.96 7.65
CA GLN A 381 0.55 -3.12 8.52
C GLN A 381 0.17 -4.43 7.82
N PRO A 382 1.13 -5.25 7.37
CA PRO A 382 0.79 -6.40 6.55
C PRO A 382 0.02 -7.48 7.33
N HIS A 383 0.30 -7.63 8.64
CA HIS A 383 -0.33 -8.68 9.45
C HIS A 383 -1.85 -8.43 9.60
N LEU A 384 -2.27 -7.16 9.73
CA LEU A 384 -3.69 -6.80 9.76
C LEU A 384 -4.39 -7.09 8.44
N LEU A 385 -3.76 -6.79 7.30
CA LEU A 385 -4.33 -7.09 5.98
C LEU A 385 -4.59 -8.59 5.80
N ARG A 386 -3.64 -9.44 6.23
CA ARG A 386 -3.82 -10.90 6.26
C ARG A 386 -5.03 -11.29 7.13
N CYS A 387 -5.11 -10.75 8.33
CA CYS A 387 -6.20 -11.03 9.25
C CYS A 387 -7.57 -10.60 8.71
N PHE A 388 -7.67 -9.45 8.02
CA PHE A 388 -8.91 -9.00 7.40
C PHE A 388 -9.41 -9.97 6.34
N CYS A 389 -8.51 -10.46 5.47
CA CYS A 389 -8.88 -11.42 4.45
C CYS A 389 -9.32 -12.76 5.07
N GLN A 390 -8.54 -13.30 6.01
CA GLN A 390 -8.85 -14.58 6.68
C GLN A 390 -10.18 -14.55 7.43
N SER A 391 -10.46 -13.47 8.16
CA SER A 391 -11.59 -13.43 9.08
C SER A 391 -12.90 -13.03 8.42
N TYR A 392 -12.85 -12.31 7.29
CA TYR A 392 -14.01 -11.74 6.61
C TYR A 392 -14.12 -12.24 5.16
N ASP A 393 -13.17 -11.91 4.29
CA ASP A 393 -13.26 -12.18 2.85
C ASP A 393 -13.29 -13.68 2.49
N MET A 394 -12.66 -14.54 3.29
CA MET A 394 -12.73 -16.00 3.08
C MET A 394 -14.05 -16.63 3.56
N LYS A 395 -14.87 -15.91 4.35
CA LYS A 395 -16.15 -16.43 4.84
C LYS A 395 -17.27 -16.12 3.83
N PRO A 396 -18.15 -17.08 3.51
CA PRO A 396 -19.15 -16.91 2.45
C PRO A 396 -20.26 -15.89 2.79
N HIS A 397 -20.60 -15.73 4.08
CA HIS A 397 -21.70 -14.86 4.54
C HIS A 397 -21.23 -13.59 5.29
N SER A 398 -19.94 -13.30 5.29
CA SER A 398 -19.38 -12.08 5.90
C SER A 398 -19.15 -10.99 4.86
N THR A 399 -19.09 -9.73 5.29
CA THR A 399 -18.73 -8.62 4.41
C THR A 399 -17.31 -8.80 3.88
N LYS A 400 -17.07 -8.38 2.63
CA LYS A 400 -15.75 -8.51 2.00
C LYS A 400 -14.89 -7.29 2.32
N VAL A 401 -14.61 -7.09 3.60
CA VAL A 401 -13.99 -5.89 4.15
C VAL A 401 -12.69 -5.52 3.44
N PHE A 402 -11.82 -6.49 3.14
CA PHE A 402 -10.54 -6.20 2.49
C PHE A 402 -10.76 -5.70 1.06
N ARG A 403 -11.60 -6.39 0.29
CA ARG A 403 -12.06 -5.95 -1.05
C ARG A 403 -12.71 -4.56 -1.01
N ASP A 404 -13.57 -4.31 -0.03
CA ASP A 404 -14.30 -3.05 0.11
C ASP A 404 -13.36 -1.88 0.41
N ILE A 405 -12.31 -2.08 1.22
CA ILE A 405 -11.28 -1.05 1.48
C ILE A 405 -10.55 -0.67 0.19
N VAL A 406 -10.11 -1.66 -0.60
CA VAL A 406 -9.39 -1.42 -1.85
C VAL A 406 -10.28 -0.69 -2.86
N ASN A 407 -11.52 -1.15 -3.04
CA ASN A 407 -12.48 -0.53 -3.94
C ASN A 407 -12.87 0.88 -3.48
N ALA A 408 -12.99 1.10 -2.17
CA ALA A 408 -13.30 2.42 -1.61
C ALA A 408 -12.16 3.41 -1.83
N LEU A 409 -10.89 3.00 -1.71
CA LEU A 409 -9.74 3.84 -2.07
C LEU A 409 -9.75 4.21 -3.55
N GLY A 410 -10.05 3.26 -4.45
CA GLY A 410 -10.18 3.53 -5.88
C GLY A 410 -11.34 4.47 -6.22
N SER A 411 -12.52 4.22 -5.66
CA SER A 411 -13.70 5.08 -5.79
C SER A 411 -13.45 6.48 -5.20
N PHE A 412 -12.73 6.56 -4.08
CA PHE A 412 -12.31 7.81 -3.48
C PHE A 412 -11.44 8.62 -4.44
N VAL A 413 -10.39 8.03 -5.02
CA VAL A 413 -9.55 8.67 -6.05
C VAL A 413 -10.39 9.14 -7.23
N GLN A 414 -11.27 8.29 -7.75
CA GLN A 414 -12.16 8.65 -8.86
C GLN A 414 -13.07 9.83 -8.53
N SER A 415 -13.64 9.86 -7.32
CA SER A 415 -14.54 10.93 -6.88
C SER A 415 -13.84 12.29 -6.79
N LEU A 416 -12.53 12.33 -6.50
CA LEU A 416 -11.74 13.56 -6.48
C LEU A 416 -11.59 14.19 -7.87
N PHE A 417 -11.67 13.39 -8.94
CA PHE A 417 -11.67 13.87 -10.33
C PHE A 417 -13.07 14.14 -10.91
N ILE A 418 -14.15 13.85 -10.18
CA ILE A 418 -15.53 14.04 -10.65
C ILE A 418 -16.23 15.18 -9.92
N ALA A 419 -15.92 15.41 -8.64
CA ALA A 419 -16.52 16.46 -7.83
C ALA A 419 -15.66 17.73 -7.88
N PRO A 420 -15.98 18.74 -8.72
CA PRO A 420 -15.39 20.06 -8.53
C PRO A 420 -15.83 20.58 -7.16
N ASN A 421 -14.88 21.08 -6.37
CA ASN A 421 -15.11 21.75 -5.09
C ASN A 421 -16.16 22.88 -5.26
N ALA A 422 -17.43 22.61 -5.02
CA ALA A 422 -18.44 23.63 -4.76
C ALA A 422 -18.20 24.19 -3.35
N GLY A 423 -17.14 24.99 -3.18
CA GLY A 423 -16.77 25.53 -1.87
C GLY A 423 -15.52 26.39 -1.76
N SER A 424 -14.68 26.52 -2.79
CA SER A 424 -13.48 27.37 -2.70
C SER A 424 -13.74 28.77 -3.26
N SER A 425 -14.08 29.71 -2.36
CA SER A 425 -13.95 31.14 -2.62
C SER A 425 -12.48 31.49 -2.87
N ALA A 426 -12.10 31.59 -4.14
CA ALA A 426 -10.88 32.25 -4.57
C ALA A 426 -11.24 33.53 -5.34
N LEU A 427 -11.95 34.45 -4.70
CA LEU A 427 -12.18 35.82 -5.20
C LEU A 427 -12.31 36.80 -4.02
N THR A 428 -11.21 37.09 -3.32
CA THR A 428 -11.07 38.34 -2.56
C THR A 428 -9.59 38.71 -2.44
N ASN A 429 -9.11 39.49 -3.42
CA ASN A 429 -8.22 40.65 -3.23
C ASN A 429 -7.65 41.08 -4.58
N MET A 430 -8.39 41.92 -5.30
CA MET A 430 -7.82 42.87 -6.25
C MET A 430 -8.51 44.21 -6.06
N PRO A 431 -7.79 45.35 -6.07
CA PRO A 431 -8.40 46.66 -5.85
C PRO A 431 -9.29 47.04 -7.04
N ALA A 432 -10.39 47.71 -6.72
CA ALA A 432 -11.36 48.22 -7.67
C ALA A 432 -10.75 49.19 -8.69
N GLY A 433 -11.14 49.05 -9.96
CA GLY A 433 -10.97 50.10 -10.95
C GLY A 433 -10.84 49.59 -12.38
N GLN A 434 -11.95 49.24 -13.03
CA GLN A 434 -12.39 49.77 -14.34
C GLN A 434 -13.41 48.85 -15.00
N CYS A 435 -14.54 49.46 -15.33
CA CYS A 435 -15.73 48.90 -15.93
C CYS A 435 -15.57 48.81 -17.46
N CYS A 436 -16.17 47.80 -18.11
CA CYS A 436 -16.68 47.91 -19.48
C CYS A 436 -17.78 46.83 -19.75
N PRO A 437 -18.73 47.11 -20.66
CA PRO A 437 -20.13 46.68 -20.52
C PRO A 437 -20.54 45.46 -21.33
N SER A 438 -21.74 44.96 -21.02
CA SER A 438 -22.47 43.85 -21.65
C SER A 438 -22.99 44.14 -23.07
N LEU A 439 -22.98 43.13 -23.94
CA LEU A 439 -23.93 42.85 -25.02
C LEU A 439 -23.74 41.37 -25.39
N GLY A 440 -24.73 40.47 -25.46
CA GLY A 440 -26.03 40.59 -26.11
C GLY A 440 -26.01 39.70 -27.36
N ASP A 441 -26.89 38.70 -27.41
CA ASP A 441 -27.06 37.62 -28.41
C ASP A 441 -26.86 37.97 -29.90
N VAL A 442 -26.48 36.95 -30.70
CA VAL A 442 -27.22 36.41 -31.87
C VAL A 442 -26.31 35.45 -32.69
N ALA A 443 -26.83 34.27 -32.99
CA ALA A 443 -26.24 33.26 -33.87
C ALA A 443 -26.35 33.61 -35.37
N TYR A 444 -25.36 33.24 -36.19
CA TYR A 444 -25.49 32.43 -37.43
C TYR A 444 -24.15 32.35 -38.22
N ARG A 445 -23.79 31.13 -38.65
CA ARG A 445 -22.96 30.70 -39.80
C ARG A 445 -21.88 31.64 -40.37
N VAL A 446 -20.60 31.26 -40.28
CA VAL A 446 -19.59 31.18 -41.37
C VAL A 446 -18.40 30.32 -40.86
N GLY A 447 -17.87 29.40 -41.68
CA GLY A 447 -16.74 28.52 -41.32
C GLY A 447 -15.42 29.26 -41.05
N PRO A 448 -14.51 28.71 -40.22
CA PRO A 448 -13.33 29.47 -39.79
C PRO A 448 -12.24 29.46 -40.87
N GLY A 449 -11.88 30.65 -41.34
CA GLY A 449 -10.69 30.87 -42.17
C GLY A 449 -9.37 30.83 -41.37
N PRO A 450 -8.21 30.91 -42.06
CA PRO A 450 -6.88 30.60 -41.51
C PRO A 450 -6.35 31.52 -40.39
N ALA A 451 -7.11 32.56 -40.01
CA ALA A 451 -6.75 33.50 -38.95
C ALA A 451 -7.19 33.04 -37.54
N ALA A 452 -8.17 32.14 -37.42
CA ALA A 452 -8.64 31.62 -36.13
C ALA A 452 -7.63 30.66 -35.47
N GLN A 453 -6.85 29.92 -36.27
CA GLN A 453 -5.81 29.01 -35.78
C GLN A 453 -4.57 29.72 -35.20
N ARG A 454 -4.26 30.95 -35.65
CA ARG A 454 -3.17 31.75 -35.05
C ARG A 454 -3.55 32.34 -33.70
N ARG A 455 -4.82 32.67 -33.48
CA ARG A 455 -5.29 33.18 -32.17
C ARG A 455 -5.38 32.09 -31.11
N LEU A 456 -5.65 30.84 -31.49
CA LEU A 456 -5.56 29.67 -30.59
C LEU A 456 -4.11 29.31 -30.23
N ARG A 457 -3.15 29.40 -31.18
CA ARG A 457 -1.71 29.22 -30.86
C ARG A 457 -1.13 30.32 -29.97
N ALA A 458 -1.52 31.58 -30.19
CA ALA A 458 -1.07 32.71 -29.36
C ALA A 458 -1.68 32.71 -27.93
N ALA A 459 -2.82 32.05 -27.72
CA ALA A 459 -3.40 31.86 -26.39
C ALA A 459 -2.67 30.75 -25.59
N GLN A 460 -2.05 29.78 -26.28
CA GLN A 460 -1.30 28.69 -25.66
C GLN A 460 0.13 29.11 -25.26
N GLU A 461 0.73 30.04 -26.01
CA GLU A 461 2.10 30.56 -25.73
C GLU A 461 2.14 31.64 -24.62
N ARG A 462 1.00 32.25 -24.25
CA ARG A 462 0.95 33.25 -23.16
C ARG A 462 0.74 32.68 -21.76
N ARG A 463 0.66 31.35 -21.59
CA ARG A 463 0.66 30.69 -20.27
C ARG A 463 2.07 30.33 -19.75
N GLY A 464 3.12 30.59 -20.53
CA GLY A 464 4.51 30.24 -20.19
C GLY A 464 5.39 31.38 -19.67
N ALA A 465 4.86 32.56 -19.37
CA ALA A 465 5.67 33.71 -18.99
C ALA A 465 5.10 34.46 -17.76
N SER A 466 5.17 33.80 -16.60
CA SER A 466 5.18 34.49 -15.30
C SER A 466 5.98 33.67 -14.28
N GLY A 467 7.17 34.20 -13.90
CA GLY A 467 7.83 34.04 -12.60
C GLY A 467 8.11 32.64 -12.08
N GLY A 468 9.39 32.29 -11.90
CA GLY A 468 9.85 30.98 -11.47
C GLY A 468 9.18 30.43 -10.22
N LEU A 469 8.60 29.24 -10.35
CA LEU A 469 8.14 28.36 -9.30
C LEU A 469 8.56 26.95 -9.71
N THR A 470 9.17 26.22 -8.80
CA THR A 470 9.49 24.79 -8.93
C THR A 470 8.28 24.03 -9.48
N ALA A 471 8.45 23.29 -10.57
CA ALA A 471 7.38 22.49 -11.17
C ALA A 471 6.85 21.49 -10.12
N GLN A 472 5.60 21.66 -9.71
CA GLN A 472 4.98 20.84 -8.67
C GLN A 472 4.39 19.58 -9.32
N ALA A 473 4.76 18.39 -8.82
CA ALA A 473 4.18 17.12 -9.25
C ALA A 473 2.65 17.13 -9.10
N ALA A 474 1.91 16.52 -10.02
CA ALA A 474 0.45 16.60 -10.05
C ALA A 474 -0.19 15.48 -10.88
N PHE A 475 -1.49 15.28 -10.66
CA PHE A 475 -2.38 14.49 -11.49
C PHE A 475 -3.37 15.38 -12.23
N GLU A 476 -3.51 15.19 -13.54
CA GLU A 476 -4.49 15.90 -14.37
C GLU A 476 -5.38 14.92 -15.11
N TYR A 477 -6.69 14.95 -14.86
CA TYR A 477 -7.65 14.11 -15.58
C TYR A 477 -8.91 14.92 -15.92
N ARG A 478 -9.33 14.83 -17.19
CA ARG A 478 -10.51 15.55 -17.73
C ARG A 478 -10.54 17.06 -17.41
N GLY A 479 -9.37 17.70 -17.39
CA GLY A 479 -9.22 19.13 -17.11
C GLY A 479 -9.24 19.51 -15.63
N ILE A 480 -9.29 18.54 -14.72
CA ILE A 480 -9.09 18.75 -13.27
C ILE A 480 -7.63 18.47 -12.94
N TRP A 481 -6.94 19.47 -12.41
CA TRP A 481 -5.56 19.39 -11.96
C TRP A 481 -5.50 19.30 -10.43
N ILE A 482 -4.83 18.28 -9.90
CA ILE A 482 -4.67 18.03 -8.46
C ILE A 482 -3.18 17.91 -8.15
N PRO A 483 -2.61 18.77 -7.28
CA PRO A 483 -1.20 18.69 -6.94
C PRO A 483 -0.90 17.46 -6.10
N LEU A 484 0.26 16.84 -6.34
CA LEU A 484 0.82 15.79 -5.50
C LEU A 484 1.69 16.44 -4.43
N MET A 485 1.42 16.10 -3.17
CA MET A 485 2.16 16.57 -2.01
C MET A 485 3.03 15.43 -1.47
N THR A 486 4.21 15.75 -0.96
CA THR A 486 5.04 14.80 -0.23
C THR A 486 4.46 14.58 1.17
N VAL A 487 3.52 13.64 1.30
CA VAL A 487 2.83 13.38 2.58
C VAL A 487 3.53 12.33 3.43
N SER A 488 4.18 11.34 2.81
CA SER A 488 4.90 10.29 3.55
C SER A 488 5.93 9.55 2.68
N VAL A 489 6.92 8.94 3.34
CA VAL A 489 7.82 7.96 2.70
C VAL A 489 7.08 6.63 2.62
N GLN A 490 7.21 5.90 1.50
CA GLN A 490 6.62 4.56 1.35
C GLN A 490 6.93 3.68 2.56
N GLY A 491 5.90 3.07 3.14
CA GLY A 491 6.00 2.24 4.34
C GLY A 491 5.81 2.96 5.67
N SER A 492 5.52 4.25 5.67
CA SER A 492 5.25 5.04 6.88
C SER A 492 3.95 5.84 6.73
N ALA A 493 2.91 5.50 7.49
CA ALA A 493 1.68 6.30 7.55
C ALA A 493 1.79 7.43 8.61
N LYS A 494 2.40 8.57 8.24
CA LYS A 494 2.33 9.79 9.06
C LYS A 494 0.95 10.41 8.88
N ALA A 495 0.25 10.72 9.98
CA ALA A 495 -1.04 11.41 9.88
C ALA A 495 -0.88 12.85 10.34
N THR A 496 -1.14 13.77 9.42
CA THR A 496 -0.99 15.21 9.69
C THR A 496 -2.25 15.74 10.37
N TYR A 497 -3.43 15.34 9.89
CA TYR A 497 -4.69 15.86 10.40
C TYR A 497 -5.15 15.09 11.62
N LEU A 498 -5.07 13.77 11.62
CA LEU A 498 -5.43 12.93 12.76
C LEU A 498 -4.68 13.30 14.06
N GLU A 499 -3.48 13.89 13.96
CA GLU A 499 -2.65 14.29 15.11
C GLU A 499 -2.90 15.73 15.61
N MET A 500 -3.69 16.55 14.89
CA MET A 500 -4.02 17.92 15.30
C MET A 500 -5.10 17.98 16.39
N LEU A 501 -4.73 17.69 17.63
CA LEU A 501 -5.65 17.63 18.77
C LEU A 501 -6.07 19.02 19.32
N ASP A 502 -5.30 20.07 19.05
CA ASP A 502 -5.51 21.41 19.65
C ASP A 502 -6.59 22.26 18.95
N LYS A 503 -7.03 21.87 17.75
CA LYS A 503 -7.97 22.66 16.94
C LYS A 503 -9.42 22.25 17.21
N VAL A 504 -10.24 23.23 17.56
CA VAL A 504 -11.68 23.06 17.81
C VAL A 504 -12.50 23.03 16.50
N GLU A 505 -12.00 23.69 15.46
CA GLU A 505 -12.64 23.76 14.14
C GLU A 505 -11.86 22.98 13.06
N PRO A 506 -12.55 22.43 12.04
CA PRO A 506 -11.89 21.69 10.97
C PRO A 506 -10.99 22.62 10.14
N PRO A 507 -9.70 22.29 9.97
CA PRO A 507 -8.79 23.09 9.16
C PRO A 507 -9.13 22.98 7.67
N SER A 508 -8.80 24.02 6.90
CA SER A 508 -8.82 23.96 5.43
C SER A 508 -7.76 22.97 4.95
N ILE A 509 -8.20 21.89 4.30
CA ILE A 509 -7.28 20.88 3.77
C ILE A 509 -6.76 21.35 2.42
N PRO A 510 -5.42 21.44 2.22
CA PRO A 510 -4.83 21.77 0.94
C PRO A 510 -5.34 20.83 -0.16
N GLU A 511 -5.60 21.42 -1.32
CA GLU A 511 -5.93 20.65 -2.52
C GLU A 511 -4.80 19.65 -2.80
N GLY A 512 -5.17 18.41 -3.10
CA GLY A 512 -4.19 17.33 -3.35
C GLY A 512 -3.68 16.56 -2.13
N TYR A 513 -3.88 17.04 -0.89
CA TYR A 513 -3.45 16.29 0.29
C TYR A 513 -4.08 14.90 0.38
N ALA A 514 -5.42 14.84 0.35
CA ALA A 514 -6.15 13.59 0.46
C ALA A 514 -5.87 12.64 -0.73
N MET A 515 -5.64 13.21 -1.91
CA MET A 515 -5.21 12.47 -3.11
C MET A 515 -3.85 11.80 -2.91
N SER A 516 -2.90 12.54 -2.32
CA SER A 516 -1.54 12.06 -2.05
C SER A 516 -1.50 10.96 -0.99
N VAL A 517 -2.35 11.07 0.05
CA VAL A 517 -2.53 10.00 1.05
C VAL A 517 -3.16 8.75 0.43
N ALA A 518 -4.21 8.90 -0.38
CA ALA A 518 -4.84 7.78 -1.07
C ALA A 518 -3.87 7.08 -2.02
N PHE A 519 -3.08 7.84 -2.79
CA PHE A 519 -2.03 7.31 -3.64
C PHE A 519 -1.00 6.52 -2.84
N SER A 520 -0.49 7.10 -1.74
CA SER A 520 0.46 6.41 -0.86
C SER A 520 -0.13 5.13 -0.26
N ALA A 521 -1.41 5.15 0.12
CA ALA A 521 -2.11 3.99 0.67
C ALA A 521 -2.26 2.85 -0.34
N LEU A 522 -2.56 3.14 -1.61
CA LEU A 522 -2.62 2.15 -2.68
C LEU A 522 -1.25 1.49 -2.91
N LEU A 523 -0.17 2.28 -2.96
CA LEU A 523 1.18 1.76 -3.10
C LEU A 523 1.62 0.92 -1.90
N ASP A 524 1.30 1.37 -0.68
CA ASP A 524 1.60 0.62 0.54
C ASP A 524 0.78 -0.66 0.67
N LEU A 525 -0.43 -0.73 0.10
CA LEU A 525 -1.20 -1.95 0.03
C LEU A 525 -0.51 -3.00 -0.86
N VAL A 526 -0.04 -2.61 -2.04
CA VAL A 526 0.75 -3.48 -2.94
C VAL A 526 2.04 -3.96 -2.24
N ARG A 527 2.76 -3.04 -1.60
CA ARG A 527 3.96 -3.36 -0.81
C ARG A 527 3.64 -4.31 0.35
N GLY A 528 2.55 -4.07 1.07
CA GLY A 528 2.12 -4.88 2.20
C GLY A 528 1.82 -6.33 1.79
N ILE A 529 1.12 -6.53 0.67
CA ILE A 529 0.87 -7.86 0.11
C ILE A 529 2.18 -8.53 -0.31
N THR A 530 3.08 -7.79 -0.97
CA THR A 530 4.39 -8.30 -1.41
C THR A 530 5.23 -8.81 -0.23
N VAL A 531 5.34 -8.01 0.84
CA VAL A 531 6.13 -8.37 2.05
C VAL A 531 5.57 -9.60 2.75
N LEU A 532 4.24 -9.78 2.78
CA LEU A 532 3.63 -11.00 3.34
C LEU A 532 4.08 -12.23 2.55
N MET A 533 4.01 -12.17 1.23
CA MET A 533 4.38 -13.30 0.37
C MET A 533 5.86 -13.65 0.49
N GLU A 534 6.76 -12.66 0.45
CA GLU A 534 8.20 -12.88 0.60
C GLU A 534 8.58 -13.51 1.95
N LYS A 535 7.97 -13.03 3.04
CA LYS A 535 8.23 -13.53 4.39
C LYS A 535 7.89 -15.02 4.52
N GLU A 536 6.85 -15.46 3.83
CA GLU A 536 6.32 -16.81 3.98
C GLU A 536 6.98 -17.80 3.00
N LEU A 537 7.35 -17.35 1.78
CA LEU A 537 8.27 -18.10 0.91
C LEU A 537 9.61 -18.40 1.62
N ALA A 538 10.08 -17.47 2.46
CA ALA A 538 11.27 -17.66 3.28
C ALA A 538 11.07 -18.63 4.45
N GLN A 539 9.83 -18.81 4.93
CA GLN A 539 9.49 -19.79 5.97
C GLN A 539 9.37 -21.21 5.40
N GLU A 540 8.77 -21.39 4.23
CA GLU A 540 8.72 -22.69 3.53
C GLU A 540 10.13 -23.24 3.25
N LYS A 541 11.07 -22.40 2.79
CA LYS A 541 12.47 -22.81 2.56
C LYS A 541 13.23 -23.22 3.83
N LYS A 542 12.80 -22.80 5.02
CA LYS A 542 13.40 -23.20 6.31
C LYS A 542 12.77 -24.47 6.88
N GLY A 543 11.50 -24.74 6.57
CA GLY A 543 10.76 -25.92 7.03
C GLY A 543 11.22 -27.24 6.42
N ASP A 544 11.88 -27.21 5.26
CA ASP A 544 12.31 -28.41 4.52
C ASP A 544 13.59 -29.09 5.07
N SER A 545 14.04 -28.72 6.28
CA SER A 545 15.26 -29.25 6.90
C SER A 545 15.04 -30.26 8.05
N ASN A 546 13.80 -30.63 8.38
CA ASN A 546 13.53 -31.67 9.40
C ASN A 546 12.40 -32.63 8.99
N PRO A 547 12.73 -33.80 8.38
CA PRO A 547 11.76 -34.86 8.15
C PRO A 547 11.84 -35.90 9.28
N ALA A 548 11.26 -35.61 10.45
CA ALA A 548 11.03 -36.64 11.46
C ALA A 548 10.01 -36.21 12.52
N THR A 549 8.74 -36.56 12.30
CA THR A 549 7.83 -37.28 13.21
C THR A 549 6.38 -36.99 12.82
N GLY A 550 5.79 -37.90 12.05
CA GLY A 550 4.34 -38.00 11.93
C GLY A 550 3.81 -38.89 13.05
N GLN A 551 2.83 -38.39 13.80
CA GLN A 551 1.61 -39.09 14.28
C GLN A 551 0.98 -38.30 15.44
N GLY A 552 -0.31 -37.98 15.32
CA GLY A 552 -1.18 -37.70 16.47
C GLY A 552 -2.23 -36.60 16.29
N ALA A 553 -3.50 -37.02 16.39
CA ALA A 553 -4.70 -36.25 16.73
C ALA A 553 -5.39 -35.42 15.62
N ALA A 554 -6.36 -36.07 14.99
CA ALA A 554 -7.51 -35.42 14.38
C ALA A 554 -8.45 -34.90 15.50
N ASP A 555 -8.43 -33.59 15.73
CA ASP A 555 -9.61 -32.74 15.91
C ASP A 555 -9.12 -31.28 15.99
N HIS A 556 -9.93 -30.33 15.50
CA HIS A 556 -9.80 -28.86 15.57
C HIS A 556 -9.59 -28.12 14.24
N THR A 557 -10.55 -27.22 13.96
CA THR A 557 -10.56 -26.08 13.01
C THR A 557 -9.44 -26.04 11.99
N GLN A 558 -9.77 -26.42 10.76
CA GLN A 558 -8.91 -26.32 9.58
C GLN A 558 -8.69 -24.82 9.26
N GLU A 559 -7.71 -24.20 9.90
CA GLU A 559 -7.20 -22.88 9.53
C GLU A 559 -6.78 -22.93 8.05
N PRO A 560 -7.22 -21.98 7.20
CA PRO A 560 -6.85 -21.98 5.79
C PRO A 560 -5.33 -21.89 5.65
N GLY A 561 -4.77 -22.71 4.77
CA GLY A 561 -3.33 -22.72 4.50
C GLY A 561 -2.86 -21.33 4.06
N PRO A 562 -1.62 -20.93 4.40
CA PRO A 562 -1.09 -19.59 4.09
C PRO A 562 -1.22 -19.21 2.60
N GLN A 563 -1.05 -20.18 1.70
CA GLN A 563 -1.20 -20.00 0.25
C GLN A 563 -2.64 -19.63 -0.16
N GLN A 564 -3.66 -20.28 0.41
CA GLN A 564 -5.08 -20.00 0.12
C GLN A 564 -5.47 -18.58 0.53
N VAL A 565 -4.87 -18.07 1.61
CA VAL A 565 -5.14 -16.73 2.11
C VAL A 565 -4.63 -15.68 1.12
N TRP A 566 -3.40 -15.83 0.62
CA TRP A 566 -2.85 -14.83 -0.31
C TRP A 566 -3.50 -14.92 -1.69
N GLU A 567 -3.88 -16.12 -2.15
CA GLU A 567 -4.69 -16.30 -3.35
C GLU A 567 -5.99 -15.49 -3.28
N GLU A 568 -6.73 -15.59 -2.18
CA GLU A 568 -7.95 -14.80 -1.98
C GLU A 568 -7.63 -13.31 -1.83
N MET A 569 -6.54 -12.92 -1.15
CA MET A 569 -6.12 -11.51 -1.07
C MET A 569 -5.88 -10.93 -2.46
N ILE A 570 -5.10 -11.60 -3.31
CA ILE A 570 -4.81 -11.14 -4.67
C ILE A 570 -6.10 -11.05 -5.49
N SER A 571 -6.93 -12.10 -5.46
CA SER A 571 -8.23 -12.16 -6.14
C SER A 571 -9.16 -11.01 -5.71
N ALA A 572 -9.18 -10.69 -4.41
CA ALA A 572 -10.02 -9.65 -3.84
C ALA A 572 -9.56 -8.24 -4.20
N CYS A 573 -8.25 -7.97 -4.26
CA CYS A 573 -7.75 -6.61 -4.50
C CYS A 573 -7.43 -6.29 -5.97
N TRP A 574 -7.15 -7.28 -6.83
CA TRP A 574 -6.60 -7.07 -8.18
C TRP A 574 -7.42 -6.08 -9.01
N CYS A 575 -8.74 -6.29 -9.13
CA CYS A 575 -9.59 -5.43 -9.94
C CYS A 575 -9.66 -3.99 -9.40
N GLY A 576 -9.76 -3.82 -8.08
CA GLY A 576 -9.85 -2.51 -7.44
C GLY A 576 -8.56 -1.72 -7.54
N LEU A 577 -7.42 -2.38 -7.30
CA LEU A 577 -6.09 -1.79 -7.46
C LEU A 577 -5.82 -1.41 -8.91
N LEU A 578 -6.09 -2.30 -9.86
CA LEU A 578 -5.87 -2.03 -11.28
C LEU A 578 -6.72 -0.85 -11.76
N ALA A 579 -8.01 -0.79 -11.40
CA ALA A 579 -8.88 0.33 -11.78
C ALA A 579 -8.36 1.68 -11.23
N ALA A 580 -7.90 1.70 -9.98
CA ALA A 580 -7.37 2.91 -9.35
C ALA A 580 -6.02 3.32 -9.94
N LEU A 581 -5.08 2.38 -10.07
CA LEU A 581 -3.74 2.61 -10.60
C LEU A 581 -3.76 2.97 -12.09
N SER A 582 -4.64 2.38 -12.90
CA SER A 582 -4.78 2.74 -14.30
C SER A 582 -5.36 4.15 -14.49
N LEU A 583 -6.33 4.56 -13.66
CA LEU A 583 -6.83 5.95 -13.65
C LEU A 583 -5.72 6.93 -13.25
N LEU A 584 -4.95 6.59 -12.22
CA LEU A 584 -3.79 7.37 -11.78
C LEU A 584 -2.69 7.44 -12.82
N LEU A 585 -2.44 6.32 -13.51
CA LEU A 585 -1.48 6.24 -14.58
C LEU A 585 -1.92 7.19 -15.70
N ASP A 586 -3.19 7.18 -16.12
CA ASP A 586 -3.71 8.12 -17.12
C ASP A 586 -3.54 9.58 -16.66
N ALA A 587 -3.90 9.86 -15.41
CA ALA A 587 -3.82 11.20 -14.84
C ALA A 587 -2.39 11.70 -14.54
N SER A 588 -1.39 10.82 -14.45
CA SER A 588 -0.04 11.19 -13.99
C SER A 588 0.67 12.13 -14.96
N MET A 589 1.16 13.25 -14.41
CA MET A 589 2.01 14.24 -15.09
C MET A 589 3.47 14.20 -14.62
N ASP A 590 3.75 13.42 -13.58
CA ASP A 590 5.05 13.32 -12.92
C ASP A 590 5.72 11.97 -13.22
N GLU A 591 7.03 11.98 -13.49
CA GLU A 591 7.78 10.78 -13.85
C GLU A 591 7.95 9.83 -12.66
N THR A 592 8.17 10.35 -11.45
CA THR A 592 8.38 9.52 -10.25
C THR A 592 7.09 8.85 -9.80
N ALA A 593 5.96 9.54 -9.91
CA ALA A 593 4.63 8.99 -9.67
C ALA A 593 4.30 7.91 -10.70
N THR A 594 4.57 8.17 -11.99
CA THR A 594 4.39 7.21 -13.09
C THR A 594 5.22 5.94 -12.84
N GLU A 595 6.50 6.08 -12.51
CA GLU A 595 7.39 4.96 -12.20
C GLU A 595 6.88 4.14 -11.01
N SER A 596 6.41 4.81 -9.95
CA SER A 596 5.86 4.13 -8.76
C SER A 596 4.58 3.34 -9.07
N ILE A 597 3.70 3.88 -9.92
CA ILE A 597 2.49 3.19 -10.39
C ILE A 597 2.85 1.97 -11.22
N LEU A 598 3.74 2.13 -12.21
CA LEU A 598 4.18 1.04 -13.09
C LEU A 598 4.88 -0.09 -12.30
N LYS A 599 5.73 0.26 -11.33
CA LYS A 599 6.34 -0.70 -10.39
C LYS A 599 5.28 -1.47 -9.61
N ALA A 600 4.25 -0.79 -9.11
CA ALA A 600 3.18 -1.43 -8.36
C ALA A 600 2.35 -2.39 -9.24
N GLU A 601 1.98 -1.98 -10.46
CA GLU A 601 1.24 -2.83 -11.41
C GLU A 601 2.04 -4.07 -11.81
N LEU A 602 3.34 -3.92 -12.13
CA LEU A 602 4.23 -5.03 -12.44
C LEU A 602 4.37 -6.00 -11.25
N THR A 603 4.53 -5.46 -10.04
CA THR A 603 4.62 -6.27 -8.83
C THR A 603 3.35 -7.09 -8.64
N MET A 604 2.17 -6.46 -8.72
CA MET A 604 0.89 -7.17 -8.61
C MET A 604 0.73 -8.28 -9.67
N ALA A 605 1.17 -8.03 -10.90
CA ALA A 605 1.15 -9.05 -11.96
C ALA A 605 2.04 -10.24 -11.57
N SER A 606 3.25 -9.99 -11.06
CA SER A 606 4.17 -11.05 -10.63
C SER A 606 3.63 -11.91 -9.49
N LEU A 607 2.96 -11.30 -8.50
CA LEU A 607 2.35 -11.99 -7.37
C LEU A 607 1.18 -12.87 -7.83
N SER A 608 0.36 -12.38 -8.77
CA SER A 608 -0.79 -13.13 -9.29
C SER A 608 -0.37 -14.39 -10.06
N MET A 609 0.81 -14.35 -10.69
CA MET A 609 1.32 -15.45 -11.51
C MET A 609 2.20 -16.45 -10.75
N ALA A 610 2.71 -16.10 -9.57
CA ALA A 610 3.33 -17.05 -8.66
C ALA A 610 2.37 -18.22 -8.30
N ASN A 611 1.05 -17.98 -8.31
CA ASN A 611 0.01 -18.98 -8.04
C ASN A 611 -0.20 -20.02 -9.16
N LEU A 612 0.13 -19.70 -10.42
CA LEU A 612 -0.13 -20.63 -11.54
C LEU A 612 0.98 -21.67 -11.74
N SER A 613 2.09 -21.55 -11.00
CA SER A 613 3.27 -22.35 -11.29
C SER A 613 4.14 -22.55 -10.04
N ASN A 614 4.01 -23.73 -9.43
CA ASN A 614 5.01 -24.32 -8.53
C ASN A 614 6.38 -24.61 -9.22
N LYS A 615 6.57 -24.13 -10.46
CA LYS A 615 7.81 -24.19 -11.23
C LYS A 615 8.02 -22.90 -12.04
N SER A 616 7.93 -21.74 -11.41
CA SER A 616 8.25 -20.48 -12.10
C SER A 616 9.76 -20.35 -12.20
N TYR A 617 10.31 -20.90 -13.28
CA TYR A 617 11.61 -20.50 -13.80
C TYR A 617 11.52 -19.01 -14.13
N SER A 618 11.96 -18.15 -13.21
CA SER A 618 12.51 -16.87 -13.63
C SER A 618 13.60 -17.24 -14.65
N ILE A 619 13.37 -16.90 -15.92
CA ILE A 619 14.38 -17.07 -16.95
C ILE A 619 15.57 -16.20 -16.51
N GLN A 620 16.55 -16.86 -15.88
CA GLN A 620 17.85 -16.35 -15.45
C GLN A 620 17.99 -15.46 -14.20
N GLY A 621 17.02 -15.33 -13.29
CA GLY A 621 17.28 -14.71 -11.97
C GLY A 621 17.91 -13.30 -12.00
N GLN A 622 17.86 -12.61 -13.15
CA GLN A 622 18.27 -11.22 -13.28
C GLN A 622 17.02 -10.38 -13.11
N SER A 623 16.94 -9.66 -11.99
CA SER A 623 16.00 -8.55 -11.86
C SER A 623 16.31 -7.56 -12.99
N VAL A 624 15.44 -7.47 -14.00
CA VAL A 624 15.47 -6.34 -14.94
C VAL A 624 15.13 -5.12 -14.10
N GLN A 625 16.16 -4.37 -13.70
CA GLN A 625 15.94 -3.11 -13.01
C GLN A 625 15.17 -2.20 -13.95
N ILE A 626 14.03 -1.67 -13.48
CA ILE A 626 13.34 -0.58 -14.15
C ILE A 626 14.32 0.58 -14.14
N ILE A 627 14.92 0.86 -15.30
CA ILE A 627 15.88 1.94 -15.47
C ILE A 627 15.08 3.24 -15.36
N SER A 628 15.32 4.00 -14.29
CA SER A 628 14.81 5.36 -14.15
C SER A 628 15.53 6.25 -15.17
N PRO A 629 14.83 6.89 -16.13
CA PRO A 629 15.45 7.95 -16.91
C PRO A 629 15.85 9.09 -15.96
N SER A 630 17.02 9.68 -16.19
CA SER A 630 17.56 10.76 -15.39
C SER A 630 16.57 11.94 -15.34
N SER A 631 16.24 12.34 -14.11
CA SER A 631 15.34 13.44 -13.78
C SER A 631 15.73 14.71 -14.50
N ASP A 632 14.91 15.15 -15.47
CA ASP A 632 14.59 16.57 -15.67
C ASP A 632 13.52 16.74 -16.77
N SER A 633 12.39 17.34 -16.37
CA SER A 633 11.28 17.92 -17.18
C SER A 633 10.02 17.08 -17.45
N HIS A 634 8.93 17.52 -16.83
CA HIS A 634 7.55 17.04 -17.02
C HIS A 634 7.12 17.04 -18.49
N GLN A 635 6.49 15.94 -18.92
CA GLN A 635 5.89 15.77 -20.25
C GLN A 635 6.79 16.22 -21.40
N GLN A 636 8.08 15.85 -21.37
CA GLN A 636 8.93 16.08 -22.52
C GLN A 636 8.39 15.26 -23.70
N VAL A 637 8.08 15.96 -24.80
CA VAL A 637 7.83 15.32 -26.09
C VAL A 637 9.10 14.59 -26.48
N VAL A 638 9.00 13.28 -26.54
CA VAL A 638 10.07 12.31 -26.79
C VAL A 638 10.19 12.06 -28.28
N ALA A 639 9.06 11.79 -28.93
CA ALA A 639 8.99 11.60 -30.36
C ALA A 639 7.69 12.13 -30.92
N VAL A 640 7.71 12.55 -32.17
CA VAL A 640 6.50 12.89 -32.92
C VAL A 640 6.50 12.03 -34.18
N GLY A 641 5.42 11.35 -34.50
CA GLY A 641 5.34 10.48 -35.68
C GLY A 641 3.91 10.19 -36.14
N GLN A 642 3.78 9.49 -37.26
CA GLN A 642 2.46 9.08 -37.77
C GLN A 642 2.06 7.70 -37.22
N PRO A 643 0.80 7.50 -36.82
CA PRO A 643 0.32 6.20 -36.38
C PRO A 643 0.35 5.20 -37.55
N LEU A 644 0.45 3.91 -37.22
CA LEU A 644 0.40 2.83 -38.21
C LEU A 644 -1.03 2.61 -38.75
N THR A 645 -2.07 3.07 -38.03
CA THR A 645 -3.47 2.83 -38.37
C THR A 645 -4.03 3.78 -39.43
N THR A 646 -5.11 3.36 -40.09
CA THR A 646 -5.76 4.03 -41.23
C THR A 646 -6.67 5.21 -40.85
N GLN A 647 -6.96 5.43 -39.56
CA GLN A 647 -7.78 6.56 -39.15
C GLN A 647 -6.98 7.87 -39.24
N PRO A 648 -7.57 8.98 -39.72
CA PRO A 648 -6.94 10.30 -39.77
C PRO A 648 -6.89 10.90 -38.36
N GLN A 649 -6.19 10.24 -37.45
CA GLN A 649 -5.76 10.86 -36.20
C GLN A 649 -4.41 11.52 -36.52
N GLY A 650 -4.28 12.79 -36.15
CA GLY A 650 -3.12 13.61 -36.48
C GLY A 650 -1.80 13.06 -35.95
N THR A 651 -0.76 13.89 -35.98
CA THR A 651 0.57 13.53 -35.50
C THR A 651 0.52 13.01 -34.06
N VAL A 652 1.05 11.81 -33.82
CA VAL A 652 1.16 11.19 -32.50
C VAL A 652 2.40 11.72 -31.82
N VAL A 653 2.24 12.13 -30.56
CA VAL A 653 3.31 12.66 -29.72
C VAL A 653 3.58 11.64 -28.61
N LEU A 654 4.75 11.04 -28.61
CA LEU A 654 5.25 10.22 -27.51
C LEU A 654 5.84 11.12 -26.43
N THR A 655 5.60 10.75 -25.18
CA THR A 655 6.13 11.41 -23.98
C THR A 655 7.07 10.46 -23.22
N ALA A 656 7.85 10.97 -22.27
CA ALA A 656 8.68 10.15 -21.38
C ALA A 656 7.88 9.06 -20.65
N LYS A 657 6.66 9.40 -20.20
CA LYS A 657 5.68 8.45 -19.65
C LYS A 657 5.38 7.29 -20.60
N ASN A 658 5.21 7.54 -21.90
CA ASN A 658 5.00 6.46 -22.86
C ASN A 658 6.21 5.52 -22.92
N ILE A 659 7.44 6.05 -22.89
CA ILE A 659 8.65 5.23 -22.90
C ILE A 659 8.77 4.37 -21.63
N GLN A 660 8.45 4.93 -20.45
CA GLN A 660 8.42 4.18 -19.20
C GLN A 660 7.38 3.04 -19.21
N CYS A 661 6.16 3.32 -19.69
CA CYS A 661 5.14 2.28 -19.86
C CYS A 661 5.62 1.16 -20.78
N MET A 662 6.34 1.50 -21.85
CA MET A 662 6.87 0.51 -22.80
C MET A 662 7.99 -0.34 -22.21
N CYS A 663 8.90 0.25 -21.45
CA CYS A 663 9.93 -0.51 -20.73
C CYS A 663 9.31 -1.48 -19.71
N THR A 664 8.25 -1.04 -19.03
CA THR A 664 7.50 -1.88 -18.08
C THR A 664 6.78 -3.02 -18.81
N LEU A 665 6.13 -2.74 -19.94
CA LEU A 665 5.46 -3.74 -20.77
C LEU A 665 6.45 -4.80 -21.29
N LEU A 666 7.63 -4.38 -21.75
CA LEU A 666 8.71 -5.28 -22.17
C LEU A 666 9.20 -6.16 -21.02
N SER A 667 9.38 -5.58 -19.84
CA SER A 667 9.80 -6.31 -18.64
C SER A 667 8.75 -7.35 -18.23
N LEU A 668 7.46 -6.98 -18.26
CA LEU A 668 6.35 -7.89 -18.01
C LEU A 668 6.34 -9.05 -19.00
N ALA A 669 6.49 -8.76 -20.31
CA ALA A 669 6.51 -9.79 -21.34
C ALA A 669 7.72 -10.73 -21.22
N HIS A 670 8.87 -10.21 -20.79
CA HIS A 670 10.07 -11.02 -20.57
C HIS A 670 9.93 -11.93 -19.35
N CYS A 671 9.43 -11.41 -18.22
CA CYS A 671 9.26 -12.19 -17.00
C CYS A 671 8.11 -13.21 -17.07
N HIS A 672 7.07 -12.92 -17.86
CA HIS A 672 5.80 -13.66 -17.84
C HIS A 672 5.34 -14.19 -19.20
N GLY A 673 6.25 -14.27 -20.17
CA GLY A 673 5.94 -14.71 -21.54
C GLY A 673 5.26 -16.07 -21.65
N ALA A 674 5.48 -16.96 -20.67
CA ALA A 674 4.88 -18.31 -20.61
C ALA A 674 3.40 -18.34 -20.20
N VAL A 675 2.82 -17.20 -19.77
CA VAL A 675 1.43 -17.16 -19.28
C VAL A 675 0.57 -16.17 -20.09
N LEU A 676 1.18 -15.37 -20.98
CA LEU A 676 0.48 -14.34 -21.74
C LEU A 676 -0.62 -14.89 -22.67
N GLY A 677 -0.45 -16.09 -23.24
CA GLY A 677 -1.41 -16.68 -24.17
C GLY A 677 -1.77 -15.72 -25.33
N THR A 678 -3.06 -15.47 -25.55
CA THR A 678 -3.54 -14.56 -26.61
C THR A 678 -3.16 -13.09 -26.38
N CYS A 679 -2.77 -12.69 -25.15
CA CYS A 679 -2.33 -11.33 -24.85
C CYS A 679 -1.04 -10.95 -25.58
N TRP A 680 -0.28 -11.92 -26.10
CA TRP A 680 0.86 -11.67 -26.98
C TRP A 680 0.52 -10.76 -28.16
N GLN A 681 -0.69 -10.85 -28.72
CA GLN A 681 -1.10 -9.99 -29.83
C GLN A 681 -1.17 -8.51 -29.40
N LEU A 682 -1.70 -8.20 -28.21
CA LEU A 682 -1.76 -6.84 -27.68
C LEU A 682 -0.35 -6.30 -27.43
N VAL A 683 0.49 -7.07 -26.74
CA VAL A 683 1.89 -6.68 -26.43
C VAL A 683 2.66 -6.37 -27.70
N LEU A 684 2.62 -7.28 -28.67
CA LEU A 684 3.36 -7.15 -29.93
C LEU A 684 2.80 -6.05 -30.83
N ALA A 685 1.47 -5.82 -30.84
CA ALA A 685 0.86 -4.70 -31.56
C ALA A 685 1.35 -3.36 -31.02
N THR A 686 1.38 -3.21 -29.69
CA THR A 686 1.88 -1.98 -29.04
C THR A 686 3.36 -1.76 -29.34
N LEU A 687 4.18 -2.82 -29.29
CA LEU A 687 5.60 -2.76 -29.66
C LEU A 687 5.80 -2.39 -31.13
N GLN A 688 5.00 -2.95 -32.04
CA GLN A 688 5.03 -2.64 -33.46
C GLN A 688 4.73 -1.16 -33.73
N HIS A 689 3.71 -0.61 -33.07
CA HIS A 689 3.37 0.81 -33.18
C HIS A 689 4.48 1.72 -32.65
N LEU A 690 5.11 1.35 -31.53
CA LEU A 690 6.22 2.12 -30.97
C LEU A 690 7.44 2.12 -31.90
N VAL A 691 7.88 0.92 -32.32
CA VAL A 691 9.02 0.73 -33.24
C VAL A 691 8.81 1.55 -34.52
N TRP A 692 7.57 1.58 -35.02
CA TRP A 692 7.18 2.37 -36.16
C TRP A 692 7.34 3.88 -35.92
N ILE A 693 6.78 4.40 -34.81
CA ILE A 693 6.88 5.83 -34.47
C ILE A 693 8.33 6.27 -34.24
N LEU A 694 9.15 5.41 -33.62
CA LEU A 694 10.57 5.65 -33.38
C LEU A 694 11.45 5.51 -34.63
N GLY A 695 10.89 5.10 -35.77
CA GLY A 695 11.63 4.93 -37.02
C GLY A 695 12.69 3.82 -36.97
N LEU A 696 12.50 2.84 -36.09
CA LEU A 696 13.40 1.71 -35.92
C LEU A 696 13.21 0.73 -37.08
N LYS A 697 14.25 0.53 -37.88
CA LYS A 697 14.26 -0.44 -38.97
C LYS A 697 15.09 -1.66 -38.57
N PRO A 698 14.70 -2.87 -38.98
CA PRO A 698 15.47 -4.07 -38.67
C PRO A 698 16.82 -4.03 -39.42
N GLY A 699 17.91 -4.11 -38.66
CA GLY A 699 19.28 -4.03 -39.17
C GLY A 699 19.89 -5.41 -39.46
N SER A 700 21.18 -5.40 -39.79
CA SER A 700 21.98 -6.61 -39.95
C SER A 700 21.92 -7.46 -38.68
N GLY A 701 21.24 -8.62 -38.76
CA GLY A 701 21.08 -9.55 -37.64
C GLY A 701 19.72 -9.53 -36.93
N GLY A 702 18.68 -8.89 -37.49
CA GLY A 702 17.33 -8.87 -36.89
C GLY A 702 17.16 -7.88 -35.73
N ALA A 703 18.27 -7.41 -35.14
CA ALA A 703 18.28 -6.32 -34.18
C ALA A 703 17.75 -5.02 -34.81
N LEU A 704 16.88 -4.31 -34.08
CA LEU A 704 16.31 -3.05 -34.55
C LEU A 704 17.34 -1.92 -34.37
N LYS A 705 17.64 -1.21 -35.45
CA LYS A 705 18.55 -0.06 -35.47
C LYS A 705 17.81 1.19 -35.97
N PRO A 706 18.12 2.38 -35.44
CA PRO A 706 17.62 3.61 -36.04
C PRO A 706 18.07 3.70 -37.51
N GLY A 707 17.15 4.00 -38.43
CA GLY A 707 17.46 4.11 -39.85
C GLY A 707 18.52 5.17 -40.13
N ARG A 708 19.40 4.95 -41.11
CA ARG A 708 20.26 6.01 -41.65
C ARG A 708 19.35 7.05 -42.30
N ALA A 709 19.39 8.27 -41.79
CA ALA A 709 18.59 9.43 -42.17
C ALA A 709 17.11 9.42 -41.73
N VAL A 710 16.83 10.28 -40.74
CA VAL A 710 15.55 10.94 -40.49
C VAL A 710 15.22 11.82 -41.72
N GLU A 711 14.89 11.20 -42.85
CA GLU A 711 14.59 11.89 -44.13
C GLU A 711 13.12 11.79 -44.54
N GLY A 712 12.23 11.49 -43.58
CA GLY A 712 10.82 11.79 -43.69
C GLY A 712 10.53 13.13 -42.98
N PRO A 713 9.75 14.07 -43.56
CA PRO A 713 9.41 15.36 -42.93
C PRO A 713 8.50 15.24 -41.69
N SER A 714 8.33 14.05 -41.13
CA SER A 714 7.25 13.70 -40.20
C SER A 714 7.68 13.04 -38.88
N THR A 715 8.97 12.71 -38.68
CA THR A 715 9.45 12.17 -37.39
C THR A 715 10.50 13.06 -36.72
N VAL A 716 10.21 13.53 -35.51
CA VAL A 716 11.13 14.34 -34.67
C VAL A 716 11.44 13.55 -33.41
N LEU A 717 12.71 13.25 -33.16
CA LEU A 717 13.20 12.55 -31.95
C LEU A 717 14.01 13.53 -31.09
N THR A 718 13.82 13.51 -29.77
CA THR A 718 14.64 14.31 -28.84
C THR A 718 15.89 13.56 -28.38
N THR A 719 16.89 14.30 -27.88
CA THR A 719 18.16 13.77 -27.37
C THR A 719 17.99 12.77 -26.22
N ALA A 720 16.98 12.94 -25.36
CA ALA A 720 16.65 12.03 -24.26
C ALA A 720 16.25 10.62 -24.76
N VAL A 721 15.55 10.53 -25.90
CA VAL A 721 15.18 9.23 -26.48
C VAL A 721 16.38 8.52 -27.06
N MET A 722 17.36 9.25 -27.56
CA MET A 722 18.56 8.67 -28.15
C MET A 722 19.44 7.94 -27.14
N THR A 723 19.37 8.30 -25.85
CA THR A 723 20.05 7.56 -24.77
C THR A 723 19.30 6.29 -24.35
N ASP A 724 17.96 6.30 -24.41
CA ASP A 724 17.12 5.17 -24.00
C ASP A 724 16.90 4.14 -25.12
N LEU A 725 17.03 4.54 -26.39
CA LEU A 725 16.81 3.69 -27.55
C LEU A 725 17.68 2.41 -27.57
N PRO A 726 18.99 2.45 -27.25
CA PRO A 726 19.82 1.25 -27.17
C PRO A 726 19.35 0.28 -26.09
N VAL A 727 18.87 0.80 -24.96
CA VAL A 727 18.34 -0.01 -23.84
C VAL A 727 17.07 -0.72 -24.25
N ILE A 728 16.12 0.00 -24.86
CA ILE A 728 14.86 -0.58 -25.37
C ILE A 728 15.14 -1.64 -26.43
N SER A 729 16.05 -1.37 -27.37
CA SER A 729 16.44 -2.33 -28.41
C SER A 729 17.08 -3.58 -27.82
N ASN A 730 17.93 -3.44 -26.80
CA ASN A 730 18.55 -4.56 -26.09
C ASN A 730 17.51 -5.41 -25.33
N ILE A 731 16.59 -4.80 -24.58
CA ILE A 731 15.52 -5.53 -23.87
C ILE A 731 14.61 -6.25 -24.87
N LEU A 732 14.26 -5.58 -25.98
CA LEU A 732 13.45 -6.17 -27.05
C LEU A 732 14.15 -7.37 -27.71
N SER A 733 15.45 -7.30 -27.98
CA SER A 733 16.21 -8.45 -28.49
C SER A 733 16.26 -9.59 -27.45
N ARG A 734 16.52 -9.28 -26.18
CA ARG A 734 16.48 -10.27 -25.09
C ARG A 734 15.13 -10.96 -24.95
N LEU A 735 14.02 -10.25 -25.18
CA LEU A 735 12.67 -10.83 -25.15
C LEU A 735 12.54 -11.98 -26.16
N PHE A 736 12.94 -11.78 -27.41
CA PHE A 736 12.85 -12.83 -28.43
C PHE A 736 13.95 -13.89 -28.29
N GLU A 737 15.13 -13.54 -27.77
CA GLU A 737 16.14 -14.53 -27.35
C GLU A 737 15.67 -15.42 -26.20
N SER A 738 14.85 -14.89 -25.28
CA SER A 738 14.29 -15.66 -24.17
C SER A 738 13.19 -16.63 -24.60
N SER A 739 12.71 -16.55 -25.85
CA SER A 739 11.71 -17.47 -26.38
C SER A 739 12.16 -18.94 -26.36
N GLN A 740 13.47 -19.23 -26.36
CA GLN A 740 14.02 -20.58 -26.19
C GLN A 740 13.57 -21.28 -24.90
N TYR A 741 13.21 -20.50 -23.87
CA TYR A 741 12.80 -21.02 -22.57
C TYR A 741 11.28 -21.10 -22.40
N LEU A 742 10.50 -20.61 -23.37
CA LEU A 742 9.04 -20.75 -23.34
C LEU A 742 8.64 -22.21 -23.56
N ASP A 743 7.54 -22.65 -22.96
CA ASP A 743 6.92 -23.93 -23.29
C ASP A 743 6.29 -23.91 -24.69
N ASP A 744 6.00 -25.09 -25.21
CA ASP A 744 5.55 -25.28 -26.59
C ASP A 744 4.20 -24.58 -26.89
N VAL A 745 3.30 -24.52 -25.90
CA VAL A 745 1.98 -23.88 -26.05
C VAL A 745 2.15 -22.36 -26.11
N SER A 746 2.95 -21.80 -25.20
CA SER A 746 3.24 -20.36 -25.18
C SER A 746 4.02 -19.90 -26.41
N LEU A 747 4.97 -20.71 -26.89
CA LEU A 747 5.70 -20.44 -28.12
C LEU A 747 4.74 -20.42 -29.32
N HIS A 748 3.76 -21.33 -29.38
CA HIS A 748 2.75 -21.33 -30.43
C HIS A 748 1.90 -20.05 -30.42
N HIS A 749 1.47 -19.57 -29.23
CA HIS A 749 0.76 -18.31 -29.10
C HIS A 749 1.59 -17.10 -29.57
N LEU A 750 2.88 -17.06 -29.23
CA LEU A 750 3.80 -16.02 -29.69
C LEU A 750 3.92 -16.00 -31.23
N ILE A 751 4.13 -17.17 -31.84
CA ILE A 751 4.27 -17.30 -33.29
C ILE A 751 2.97 -16.89 -34.00
N ASN A 752 1.81 -17.37 -33.53
CA ASN A 752 0.52 -17.02 -34.13
C ASN A 752 0.25 -15.51 -34.05
N ALA A 753 0.58 -14.86 -32.93
CA ALA A 753 0.44 -13.42 -32.78
C ALA A 753 1.33 -12.66 -33.76
N LEU A 754 2.59 -13.08 -33.95
CA LEU A 754 3.50 -12.51 -34.95
C LEU A 754 2.99 -12.69 -36.38
N CYS A 755 2.46 -13.87 -36.72
CA CYS A 755 1.84 -14.12 -38.03
C CYS A 755 0.62 -13.22 -38.26
N SER A 756 -0.29 -13.10 -37.28
CA SER A 756 -1.47 -12.22 -37.36
C SER A 756 -1.08 -10.76 -37.59
N LEU A 757 -0.16 -10.24 -36.79
CA LEU A 757 0.31 -8.85 -36.91
C LEU A 757 1.01 -8.59 -38.24
N SER A 758 1.74 -9.58 -38.73
CA SER A 758 2.37 -9.52 -40.03
C SER A 758 1.34 -9.48 -41.16
N MET A 759 0.25 -10.26 -41.08
CA MET A 759 -0.86 -10.20 -42.03
C MET A 759 -1.55 -8.83 -42.01
N GLU A 760 -1.93 -8.36 -40.82
CA GLU A 760 -2.58 -7.06 -40.64
C GLU A 760 -1.73 -5.91 -41.20
N ALA A 761 -0.42 -5.91 -40.93
CA ALA A 761 0.50 -4.88 -41.43
C ALA A 761 0.63 -4.90 -42.97
N MET A 762 0.54 -6.07 -43.58
CA MET A 762 0.62 -6.23 -45.03
C MET A 762 -0.68 -5.80 -45.71
N ASP A 763 -1.84 -6.24 -45.22
CA ASP A 763 -3.14 -5.88 -45.77
C ASP A 763 -3.34 -4.35 -45.76
N MET A 764 -2.87 -3.68 -44.70
CA MET A 764 -2.86 -2.21 -44.62
C MET A 764 -1.97 -1.53 -45.68
N ALA A 765 -0.85 -2.14 -46.06
CA ALA A 765 0.05 -1.60 -47.08
C ALA A 765 -0.53 -1.76 -48.50
N TYR A 766 -1.21 -2.88 -48.77
CA TYR A 766 -1.88 -3.15 -50.04
C TYR A 766 -2.96 -2.12 -50.38
N GLY A 767 -3.71 -1.66 -49.38
CA GLY A 767 -4.76 -0.67 -49.58
C GLY A 767 -4.27 0.77 -49.78
N ASN A 768 -3.05 1.12 -49.34
CA ASN A 768 -2.64 2.52 -49.15
C ASN A 768 -1.31 2.92 -49.80
N SER A 769 -0.61 2.05 -50.54
CA SER A 769 0.68 2.34 -51.20
C SER A 769 1.79 2.84 -50.24
N LYS A 770 1.70 2.53 -48.94
CA LYS A 770 2.72 2.82 -47.93
C LYS A 770 3.60 1.58 -47.67
N GLU A 771 4.85 1.78 -47.23
CA GLU A 771 5.71 0.68 -46.79
C GLU A 771 5.05 -0.07 -45.60
N PRO A 772 4.93 -1.42 -45.62
CA PRO A 772 4.44 -2.19 -44.48
C PRO A 772 5.44 -2.17 -43.32
N SER A 773 4.93 -2.34 -42.10
CA SER A 773 5.79 -2.55 -40.93
C SER A 773 6.49 -3.92 -41.01
N LEU A 774 7.82 -3.91 -40.91
CA LEU A 774 8.67 -5.12 -40.98
C LEU A 774 8.94 -5.76 -39.61
N PHE A 775 8.39 -5.18 -38.54
CA PHE A 775 8.63 -5.62 -37.17
C PHE A 775 8.27 -7.09 -36.98
N ALA A 776 7.04 -7.47 -37.31
CA ALA A 776 6.53 -8.82 -37.07
C ALA A 776 7.33 -9.88 -37.84
N VAL A 777 7.67 -9.62 -39.10
CA VAL A 777 8.47 -10.53 -39.93
C VAL A 777 9.89 -10.68 -39.39
N ALA A 778 10.54 -9.58 -39.02
CA ALA A 778 11.90 -9.63 -38.46
C ALA A 778 11.96 -10.43 -37.16
N LYS A 779 10.97 -10.24 -36.27
CA LYS A 779 10.89 -10.94 -34.98
C LYS A 779 10.39 -12.38 -35.08
N LEU A 780 9.53 -12.68 -36.06
CA LEU A 780 9.14 -14.05 -36.39
C LEU A 780 10.33 -14.88 -36.84
N LEU A 781 11.18 -14.30 -37.69
CA LEU A 781 12.42 -14.93 -38.09
C LEU A 781 13.30 -15.15 -36.85
N GLU A 782 13.63 -14.10 -36.08
CA GLU A 782 14.48 -14.19 -34.87
C GLU A 782 14.03 -15.29 -33.90
N THR A 783 12.73 -15.35 -33.62
CA THR A 783 12.10 -16.42 -32.80
C THR A 783 12.33 -17.81 -33.40
N GLY A 784 12.19 -17.96 -34.72
CA GLY A 784 12.46 -19.22 -35.42
C GLY A 784 13.90 -19.69 -35.32
N LEU A 785 14.91 -18.79 -35.31
CA LEU A 785 16.31 -19.17 -35.11
C LEU A 785 16.63 -19.57 -33.68
N VAL A 786 16.00 -18.92 -32.71
CA VAL A 786 16.21 -19.17 -31.29
C VAL A 786 15.69 -20.56 -30.89
N ASN A 787 14.63 -21.04 -31.56
CA ASN A 787 13.92 -22.28 -31.22
C ASN A 787 14.16 -23.42 -32.23
N MET A 788 15.31 -23.44 -32.92
CA MET A 788 15.62 -24.45 -33.95
C MET A 788 15.66 -25.90 -33.41
N ASP A 789 15.90 -26.07 -32.12
CA ASP A 789 15.79 -27.34 -31.38
C ASP A 789 14.36 -27.91 -31.40
N ARG A 790 13.35 -27.04 -31.51
CA ARG A 790 11.92 -27.39 -31.51
C ARG A 790 11.24 -27.10 -32.84
N ILE A 791 12.01 -27.29 -33.92
CA ILE A 791 11.61 -26.92 -35.28
C ILE A 791 10.25 -27.53 -35.69
N GLU A 792 9.90 -28.73 -35.23
CA GLU A 792 8.65 -29.41 -35.62
C GLU A 792 7.39 -28.59 -35.29
N ILE A 793 7.45 -27.75 -34.25
CA ILE A 793 6.33 -26.96 -33.74
C ILE A 793 6.18 -25.66 -34.52
N LEU A 794 7.30 -24.99 -34.78
CA LEU A 794 7.34 -23.67 -35.43
C LEU A 794 7.34 -23.74 -36.96
N TRP A 795 7.76 -24.86 -37.54
CA TRP A 795 8.06 -24.94 -38.97
C TRP A 795 6.84 -24.69 -39.84
N ARG A 796 5.72 -25.38 -39.59
CA ARG A 796 4.51 -25.22 -40.42
C ARG A 796 3.93 -23.81 -40.36
N PRO A 797 3.71 -23.20 -39.18
CA PRO A 797 3.24 -21.81 -39.12
C PRO A 797 4.21 -20.83 -39.79
N LEU A 798 5.52 -20.99 -39.57
CA LEU A 798 6.55 -20.11 -40.10
C LEU A 798 6.65 -20.19 -41.63
N THR A 799 6.78 -21.40 -42.17
CA THR A 799 6.91 -21.58 -43.62
C THR A 799 5.60 -21.34 -44.34
N GLY A 800 4.46 -21.71 -43.75
CA GLY A 800 3.13 -21.41 -44.29
C GLY A 800 2.92 -19.90 -44.46
N HIS A 801 3.19 -19.13 -43.40
CA HIS A 801 3.09 -17.66 -43.44
C HIS A 801 4.02 -17.03 -44.47
N LEU A 802 5.28 -17.49 -44.54
CA LEU A 802 6.23 -16.99 -45.54
C LEU A 802 5.82 -17.38 -46.97
N LEU A 803 5.33 -18.60 -47.20
CA LEU A 803 4.94 -19.09 -48.53
C LEU A 803 3.71 -18.38 -49.08
N GLU A 804 2.68 -18.15 -48.26
CA GLU A 804 1.47 -17.43 -48.66
C GLU A 804 1.82 -16.04 -49.24
N LYS A 805 2.82 -15.38 -48.64
CA LYS A 805 3.22 -14.01 -48.97
C LYS A 805 4.41 -13.91 -49.93
N VAL A 806 5.02 -15.01 -50.35
CA VAL A 806 6.02 -15.05 -51.45
C VAL A 806 5.36 -14.78 -52.82
N SER A 807 4.03 -14.83 -52.92
CA SER A 807 3.27 -14.47 -54.13
C SER A 807 3.17 -12.96 -54.40
N ALA A 808 3.57 -12.14 -53.42
CA ALA A 808 3.43 -10.70 -53.40
C ALA A 808 4.74 -9.98 -53.77
N GLU A 809 4.84 -9.42 -54.99
CA GLU A 809 6.05 -8.72 -55.47
C GLU A 809 6.58 -7.64 -54.50
N THR A 810 5.66 -6.93 -53.82
CA THR A 810 5.97 -5.86 -52.85
C THR A 810 6.62 -6.39 -51.56
N PHE A 811 6.21 -7.57 -51.07
CA PHE A 811 6.74 -8.16 -49.83
C PHE A 811 8.22 -8.53 -49.96
N LEU A 812 8.58 -8.99 -51.15
CA LEU A 812 9.89 -9.57 -51.45
C LEU A 812 10.99 -8.55 -51.67
N SER A 813 10.65 -7.35 -52.16
CA SER A 813 11.61 -6.25 -52.26
C SER A 813 12.05 -5.76 -50.87
N ILE A 814 11.13 -5.82 -49.89
CA ILE A 814 11.32 -5.23 -48.56
C ILE A 814 11.90 -6.23 -47.54
N VAL A 815 11.62 -7.53 -47.68
CA VAL A 815 12.19 -8.61 -46.84
C VAL A 815 13.57 -9.10 -47.35
N ARG A 816 13.94 -8.73 -48.58
CA ARG A 816 15.24 -9.03 -49.22
C ARG A 816 16.47 -8.70 -48.35
N PRO A 817 16.58 -7.51 -47.75
CA PRO A 817 17.78 -7.13 -46.98
C PRO A 817 17.90 -7.96 -45.68
N LEU A 818 16.75 -8.29 -45.07
CA LEU A 818 16.68 -9.07 -43.84
C LEU A 818 17.12 -10.51 -44.07
N THR A 819 16.57 -11.14 -45.10
CA THR A 819 16.92 -12.52 -45.51
C THR A 819 18.38 -12.65 -45.98
N ASN A 820 18.92 -11.61 -46.62
CA ASN A 820 20.33 -11.56 -47.00
C ASN A 820 21.27 -11.54 -45.79
N THR A 821 20.94 -10.73 -44.78
CA THR A 821 21.81 -10.63 -43.60
C THR A 821 21.71 -11.85 -42.69
N TRP A 822 20.52 -12.42 -42.61
CA TRP A 822 20.26 -13.73 -42.01
C TRP A 822 21.16 -14.83 -42.57
N ARG A 823 21.30 -14.87 -43.89
CA ARG A 823 22.15 -15.83 -44.62
C ARG A 823 23.64 -15.58 -44.38
N SER A 824 24.09 -14.33 -44.30
CA SER A 824 25.52 -14.00 -44.30
C SER A 824 26.17 -13.93 -42.91
N GLU A 825 25.42 -13.58 -41.86
CA GLU A 825 25.99 -13.30 -40.53
C GLU A 825 25.46 -14.23 -39.42
N LEU A 826 24.15 -14.42 -39.29
CA LEU A 826 23.56 -15.15 -38.16
C LEU A 826 23.60 -16.68 -38.30
N LEU A 827 23.30 -17.20 -39.49
CA LEU A 827 23.32 -18.65 -39.76
C LEU A 827 24.70 -19.30 -39.46
N PRO A 828 25.82 -18.73 -39.95
CA PRO A 828 27.15 -19.25 -39.67
C PRO A 828 27.49 -19.32 -38.17
N LEU A 829 27.14 -18.26 -37.43
CA LEU A 829 27.46 -18.14 -36.00
C LEU A 829 26.69 -19.13 -35.11
N ARG A 830 25.41 -19.39 -35.40
CA ARG A 830 24.56 -20.29 -34.57
C ARG A 830 24.56 -21.75 -35.03
N CYS A 831 24.70 -22.01 -36.32
CA CYS A 831 24.68 -23.37 -36.87
C CYS A 831 26.09 -23.93 -37.15
N GLY A 832 27.15 -23.16 -36.88
CA GLY A 832 28.54 -23.57 -37.12
C GLY A 832 28.87 -23.78 -38.61
N LEU A 833 28.17 -23.06 -39.50
CA LEU A 833 28.32 -23.18 -40.95
C LEU A 833 29.45 -22.25 -41.46
N PRO A 834 30.16 -22.61 -42.55
CA PRO A 834 31.09 -21.70 -43.20
C PRO A 834 30.36 -20.49 -43.81
N ALA A 835 30.93 -19.30 -43.65
CA ALA A 835 30.36 -18.07 -44.19
C ALA A 835 30.25 -18.15 -45.74
N PRO A 836 29.12 -17.77 -46.34
CA PRO A 836 28.97 -17.82 -47.79
C PRO A 836 29.93 -16.83 -48.47
N GLN A 837 30.63 -17.27 -49.51
CA GLN A 837 31.44 -16.38 -50.36
C GLN A 837 30.52 -15.32 -50.98
N ARG A 838 30.87 -14.03 -50.85
CA ARG A 838 30.11 -12.91 -51.43
C ARG A 838 30.15 -12.98 -52.96
N SER A 839 29.20 -13.67 -53.58
CA SER A 839 28.93 -13.55 -55.01
C SER A 839 27.95 -12.39 -55.25
N HIS A 840 28.31 -11.53 -56.20
CA HIS A 840 27.66 -10.25 -56.50
C HIS A 840 26.35 -10.37 -57.32
N GLU A 841 25.73 -11.55 -57.38
CA GLU A 841 24.52 -11.79 -58.18
C GLU A 841 23.26 -11.38 -57.40
N GLY A 842 22.43 -10.54 -58.03
CA GLY A 842 21.19 -10.02 -57.48
C GLY A 842 20.31 -11.13 -56.91
N VAL A 843 20.14 -11.12 -55.58
CA VAL A 843 19.48 -12.20 -54.85
C VAL A 843 17.96 -12.12 -55.06
N GLY A 844 17.39 -12.87 -56.00
CA GLY A 844 15.93 -12.96 -56.23
C GLY A 844 15.08 -13.31 -54.99
N SER A 845 13.78 -13.01 -55.08
CA SER A 845 12.75 -13.08 -54.04
C SER A 845 12.62 -14.40 -53.24
N GLY A 846 13.06 -15.56 -53.76
CA GLY A 846 12.94 -16.85 -53.06
C GLY A 846 13.97 -17.13 -51.95
N GLY A 847 14.83 -16.17 -51.61
CA GLY A 847 16.03 -16.39 -50.79
C GLY A 847 15.82 -16.69 -49.30
N GLY A 848 14.70 -16.25 -48.71
CA GLY A 848 14.42 -16.39 -47.27
C GLY A 848 13.98 -17.78 -46.85
N VAL A 849 12.93 -18.30 -47.48
CA VAL A 849 12.39 -19.64 -47.22
C VAL A 849 13.45 -20.71 -47.50
N THR A 850 14.20 -20.55 -48.60
CA THR A 850 15.31 -21.43 -48.97
C THR A 850 16.50 -21.37 -47.99
N ALA A 851 16.80 -20.21 -47.41
CA ALA A 851 17.83 -20.09 -46.38
C ALA A 851 17.40 -20.75 -45.06
N LEU A 852 16.12 -20.62 -44.68
CA LEU A 852 15.55 -21.27 -43.50
C LEU A 852 15.62 -22.80 -43.62
N ILE A 853 15.30 -23.36 -44.80
CA ILE A 853 15.40 -24.80 -45.09
C ILE A 853 16.84 -25.28 -44.98
N LYS A 854 17.81 -24.52 -45.53
CA LYS A 854 19.23 -24.85 -45.37
C LYS A 854 19.67 -24.83 -43.91
N ALA A 855 19.20 -23.86 -43.13
CA ALA A 855 19.49 -23.77 -41.69
C ALA A 855 18.92 -24.98 -40.94
N GLY A 856 17.65 -25.31 -41.19
CA GLY A 856 16.98 -26.46 -40.57
C GLY A 856 17.63 -27.80 -40.91
N LEU A 857 18.11 -27.97 -42.15
CA LEU A 857 18.85 -29.17 -42.57
C LEU A 857 20.27 -29.23 -41.97
N ALA A 858 20.91 -28.09 -41.77
CA ALA A 858 22.26 -28.00 -41.20
C ALA A 858 22.29 -28.09 -39.66
N PHE A 859 21.16 -27.87 -39.00
CA PHE A 859 21.05 -27.92 -37.55
C PHE A 859 21.28 -29.34 -37.01
N LYS A 860 21.96 -29.45 -35.86
CA LYS A 860 22.23 -30.72 -35.20
C LYS A 860 20.99 -31.15 -34.40
N HIS A 861 20.19 -32.03 -34.99
CA HIS A 861 19.00 -32.61 -34.35
C HIS A 861 19.36 -33.84 -33.49
N GLU A 862 18.66 -34.02 -32.36
CA GLU A 862 18.68 -35.23 -31.56
C GLU A 862 17.26 -35.83 -31.52
N PRO A 863 17.00 -37.03 -32.10
CA PRO A 863 17.90 -37.88 -32.89
C PRO A 863 18.32 -37.27 -34.24
N PRO A 864 19.45 -37.69 -34.84
CA PRO A 864 19.96 -37.12 -36.08
C PRO A 864 18.96 -37.26 -37.24
N LEU A 865 18.97 -36.30 -38.17
CA LEU A 865 18.00 -36.16 -39.26
C LEU A 865 17.81 -37.44 -40.11
N SER A 866 18.85 -38.27 -40.25
CA SER A 866 18.78 -39.56 -40.95
C SER A 866 17.87 -40.60 -40.28
N HIS A 867 17.66 -40.49 -38.98
CA HIS A 867 16.81 -41.39 -38.19
C HIS A 867 15.39 -40.81 -37.98
N ASN A 868 15.20 -39.51 -38.18
CA ASN A 868 13.89 -38.84 -38.08
C ASN A 868 13.35 -38.49 -39.47
N GLN A 869 12.80 -39.52 -40.14
CA GLN A 869 12.22 -39.42 -41.49
C GLN A 869 11.10 -38.36 -41.58
N ARG A 870 10.30 -38.22 -40.52
CA ARG A 870 9.19 -37.27 -40.44
C ARG A 870 9.68 -35.83 -40.46
N LEU A 871 10.71 -35.52 -39.69
CA LEU A 871 11.34 -34.20 -39.64
C LEU A 871 11.98 -33.84 -40.99
N GLN A 872 12.65 -34.80 -41.63
CA GLN A 872 13.24 -34.58 -42.95
C GLN A 872 12.20 -34.22 -44.02
N LEU A 873 11.06 -34.93 -44.04
CA LEU A 873 9.94 -34.58 -44.92
C LEU A 873 9.34 -33.22 -44.58
N LEU A 874 9.21 -32.89 -43.29
CA LEU A 874 8.68 -31.62 -42.82
C LEU A 874 9.53 -30.44 -43.32
N LEU A 875 10.85 -30.52 -43.21
CA LEU A 875 11.79 -29.48 -43.64
C LEU A 875 11.80 -29.28 -45.17
N LEU A 876 11.60 -30.36 -45.94
CA LEU A 876 11.64 -30.31 -47.40
C LEU A 876 10.28 -29.97 -48.04
N ASN A 877 9.16 -30.17 -47.35
CA ASN A 877 7.82 -29.92 -47.90
C ASN A 877 7.61 -28.47 -48.40
N PRO A 878 8.10 -27.41 -47.71
CA PRO A 878 8.05 -26.04 -48.23
C PRO A 878 8.77 -25.86 -49.57
N LEU A 879 9.86 -26.62 -49.83
CA LEU A 879 10.50 -26.62 -51.15
C LEU A 879 9.56 -27.16 -52.20
N LYS A 880 8.77 -28.20 -51.92
CA LYS A 880 7.79 -28.69 -52.90
C LYS A 880 6.71 -27.65 -53.17
N GLU A 881 6.17 -27.02 -52.13
CA GLU A 881 5.11 -26.00 -52.23
C GLU A 881 5.55 -24.76 -53.03
N LEU A 882 6.82 -24.35 -52.94
CA LEU A 882 7.38 -23.29 -53.79
C LEU A 882 7.23 -23.57 -55.30
N SER A 883 7.09 -24.84 -55.70
CA SER A 883 6.88 -25.21 -57.11
C SER A 883 5.55 -24.76 -57.68
N ASN A 884 4.58 -24.47 -56.80
CA ASN A 884 3.28 -23.95 -57.20
C ASN A 884 3.32 -22.45 -57.52
N ILE A 885 4.44 -21.76 -57.23
CA ILE A 885 4.61 -20.32 -57.47
C ILE A 885 5.24 -20.11 -58.87
N LEU A 886 4.55 -19.35 -59.72
CA LEU A 886 4.93 -19.16 -61.14
C LEU A 886 6.03 -18.12 -61.37
N HIS A 887 6.56 -17.48 -60.32
CA HIS A 887 7.54 -16.41 -60.44
C HIS A 887 8.96 -16.98 -60.74
N PRO A 888 9.62 -16.56 -61.83
CA PRO A 888 10.87 -17.17 -62.30
C PRO A 888 12.03 -17.02 -61.30
N ASP A 889 12.18 -15.86 -60.64
CA ASP A 889 13.25 -15.66 -59.64
C ASP A 889 13.15 -16.59 -58.42
N ILE A 890 11.92 -16.91 -58.01
CA ILE A 890 11.66 -17.79 -56.86
C ILE A 890 11.98 -19.23 -57.25
N ARG A 891 11.54 -19.66 -58.44
CA ARG A 891 11.85 -20.97 -59.00
C ARG A 891 13.35 -21.16 -59.22
N HIS A 892 14.06 -20.13 -59.67
CA HIS A 892 15.52 -20.17 -59.80
C HIS A 892 16.22 -20.40 -58.45
N LYS A 893 15.84 -19.64 -57.41
CA LYS A 893 16.40 -19.77 -56.06
C LYS A 893 16.05 -21.11 -55.39
N GLN A 894 14.86 -21.64 -55.67
CA GLN A 894 14.43 -22.95 -55.22
C GLN A 894 15.32 -24.06 -55.81
N LEU A 895 15.59 -24.02 -57.12
CA LEU A 895 16.47 -24.99 -57.78
C LEU A 895 17.93 -24.86 -57.35
N GLU A 896 18.44 -23.64 -57.18
CA GLU A 896 19.76 -23.39 -56.60
C GLU A 896 19.89 -24.01 -55.20
N SER A 897 18.80 -23.98 -54.42
CA SER A 897 18.75 -24.54 -53.08
C SER A 897 18.67 -26.06 -53.09
N VAL A 898 17.90 -26.64 -54.01
CA VAL A 898 17.90 -28.08 -54.26
C VAL A 898 19.29 -28.57 -54.68
N LEU A 899 19.95 -27.89 -55.61
CA LEU A 899 21.31 -28.22 -56.05
C LEU A 899 22.30 -28.22 -54.87
N GLN A 900 22.26 -27.20 -54.02
CA GLN A 900 23.12 -27.12 -52.83
C GLN A 900 22.79 -28.20 -51.78
N ILE A 901 21.51 -28.54 -51.59
CA ILE A 901 21.10 -29.63 -50.70
C ILE A 901 21.63 -30.97 -51.22
N LEU A 902 21.55 -31.21 -52.54
CA LEU A 902 22.10 -32.40 -53.18
C LEU A 902 23.62 -32.48 -53.02
N GLN A 903 24.32 -31.35 -53.18
CA GLN A 903 25.78 -31.28 -53.01
C GLN A 903 26.26 -31.45 -51.56
N SER A 904 25.46 -31.03 -50.57
CA SER A 904 25.86 -31.03 -49.16
C SER A 904 25.33 -32.21 -48.34
N GLN A 905 24.12 -32.70 -48.67
CA GLN A 905 23.41 -33.72 -47.89
C GLN A 905 22.77 -34.82 -48.76
N GLY A 906 23.17 -34.94 -50.03
CA GLY A 906 22.66 -35.93 -51.00
C GLY A 906 22.54 -37.34 -50.44
N ASP A 907 23.60 -37.83 -49.82
CA ASP A 907 23.72 -39.20 -49.31
C ASP A 907 22.80 -39.51 -48.12
N ARG A 908 22.26 -38.48 -47.45
CA ARG A 908 21.45 -38.59 -46.23
C ARG A 908 19.96 -38.32 -46.47
N LEU A 909 19.55 -38.12 -47.73
CA LEU A 909 18.19 -37.67 -48.09
C LEU A 909 17.08 -38.73 -47.98
N GLY A 910 17.40 -40.03 -47.91
CA GLY A 910 16.45 -41.14 -47.67
C GLY A 910 15.01 -40.91 -48.16
N PRO A 911 14.00 -40.74 -47.27
CA PRO A 911 12.59 -40.51 -47.62
C PRO A 911 12.29 -39.15 -48.28
N GLY A 912 13.23 -38.21 -48.30
CA GLY A 912 13.11 -36.87 -48.90
C GLY A 912 13.31 -36.82 -50.42
N TRP A 913 13.84 -37.88 -51.03
CA TRP A 913 14.08 -37.96 -52.49
C TRP A 913 12.82 -37.69 -53.35
N PRO A 914 11.63 -38.25 -53.05
CA PRO A 914 10.42 -37.97 -53.81
C PRO A 914 10.00 -36.49 -53.82
N LEU A 915 10.26 -35.75 -52.73
CA LEU A 915 9.97 -34.31 -52.68
C LEU A 915 10.94 -33.52 -53.56
N VAL A 916 12.23 -33.87 -53.51
CA VAL A 916 13.28 -33.23 -54.34
C VAL A 916 13.04 -33.50 -55.83
N LEU A 917 12.77 -34.75 -56.21
CA LEU A 917 12.41 -35.11 -57.57
C LEU A 917 11.10 -34.45 -58.03
N GLY A 918 10.12 -34.32 -57.14
CA GLY A 918 8.89 -33.59 -57.43
C GLY A 918 9.12 -32.10 -57.75
N VAL A 919 10.09 -31.45 -57.09
CA VAL A 919 10.47 -30.05 -57.39
C VAL A 919 11.12 -29.93 -58.78
N ILE A 920 12.00 -30.87 -59.13
CA ILE A 920 12.67 -30.94 -60.44
C ILE A 920 11.67 -31.28 -61.54
N GLY A 921 10.73 -32.19 -61.28
CA GLY A 921 9.66 -32.58 -62.22
C GLY A 921 8.63 -31.48 -62.47
N ALA A 922 8.47 -30.52 -61.56
CA ALA A 922 7.56 -29.37 -61.71
C ALA A 922 8.12 -28.24 -62.60
N ILE A 923 9.25 -28.45 -63.28
CA ILE A 923 9.82 -27.47 -64.21
C ILE A 923 9.03 -27.52 -65.52
N ARG A 924 8.41 -26.40 -65.89
CA ARG A 924 7.69 -26.22 -67.15
C ARG A 924 8.62 -25.64 -68.22
N ASN A 925 8.37 -25.96 -69.49
CA ASN A 925 9.21 -25.56 -70.64
C ASN A 925 9.26 -24.02 -70.89
N ASP A 926 8.43 -23.24 -70.20
CA ASP A 926 8.30 -21.79 -70.29
C ASP A 926 9.21 -21.01 -69.33
N GLN A 927 9.90 -21.68 -68.39
CA GLN A 927 10.82 -21.04 -67.46
C GLN A 927 12.24 -20.97 -68.07
N GLY A 928 12.79 -19.76 -68.16
CA GLY A 928 13.96 -19.42 -69.00
C GLY A 928 15.17 -20.35 -68.94
N VAL A 929 15.99 -20.34 -70.01
CA VAL A 929 17.15 -21.24 -70.26
C VAL A 929 18.15 -21.33 -69.09
N SER A 930 18.26 -20.28 -68.26
CA SER A 930 19.10 -20.29 -67.05
C SER A 930 18.59 -21.25 -65.98
N LEU A 931 17.27 -21.34 -65.75
CA LEU A 931 16.66 -22.31 -64.84
C LEU A 931 16.89 -23.75 -65.32
N GLN A 932 16.76 -23.98 -66.62
CA GLN A 932 16.96 -25.31 -67.22
C GLN A 932 18.39 -25.81 -67.05
N ARG A 933 19.41 -24.93 -67.15
CA ARG A 933 20.80 -25.28 -66.85
C ARG A 933 21.04 -25.62 -65.38
N SER A 934 20.51 -24.82 -64.46
CA SER A 934 20.62 -25.10 -63.02
C SER A 934 19.91 -26.41 -62.64
N ALA A 935 18.78 -26.70 -63.27
CA ALA A 935 18.06 -27.96 -63.11
C ALA A 935 18.82 -29.16 -63.68
N ALA A 936 19.44 -29.03 -64.86
CA ALA A 936 20.28 -30.07 -65.44
C ALA A 936 21.54 -30.35 -64.59
N GLN A 937 22.11 -29.31 -63.96
CA GLN A 937 23.19 -29.48 -62.98
C GLN A 937 22.71 -30.18 -61.69
N ALA A 938 21.48 -29.92 -61.24
CA ALA A 938 20.90 -30.59 -60.08
C ALA A 938 20.52 -32.05 -60.38
N GLY A 939 19.94 -32.32 -61.54
CA GLY A 939 19.61 -33.67 -62.03
C GLY A 939 20.85 -34.49 -62.44
N GLY A 940 21.93 -33.83 -62.86
CA GLY A 940 23.19 -34.47 -63.23
C GLY A 940 24.04 -34.97 -62.06
N ALA A 941 23.61 -34.75 -60.82
CA ALA A 941 24.23 -35.32 -59.61
C ALA A 941 23.79 -36.77 -59.32
N GLU A 942 23.31 -37.50 -60.34
CA GLU A 942 23.10 -38.95 -60.29
C GLU A 942 24.43 -39.72 -60.19
N ARG A 943 24.95 -39.83 -58.97
CA ARG A 943 25.60 -41.05 -58.50
C ARG A 943 24.80 -41.55 -57.29
N LEU A 944 23.67 -42.19 -57.58
CA LEU A 944 22.86 -42.89 -56.58
C LEU A 944 23.66 -44.05 -55.98
N PRO A 945 23.63 -44.28 -54.65
CA PRO A 945 23.70 -45.63 -54.12
C PRO A 945 22.38 -46.31 -54.44
N VAL A 946 22.43 -47.20 -55.43
CA VAL A 946 21.38 -48.19 -55.69
C VAL A 946 21.24 -49.04 -54.43
N HIS A 947 20.16 -48.86 -53.66
CA HIS A 947 19.49 -49.90 -52.86
C HIS A 947 18.39 -49.25 -52.01
N TYR A 948 17.16 -49.21 -52.53
CA TYR A 948 15.92 -49.39 -51.76
C TYR A 948 14.80 -49.69 -52.77
N HIS A 949 14.43 -50.97 -52.84
CA HIS A 949 13.24 -51.47 -53.51
C HIS A 949 12.13 -51.64 -52.48
#